data_AF-A0AAX3PFG1-F1
#
_entry.id   AF-A0AAX3PFG1-F1
#
_cell.length_a   1.000
_cell.length_b   1.000
_cell.length_c   1.000
_cell.angle_alpha   90.00
_cell.angle_beta   90.00
_cell.angle_gamma   90.00
#
_symmetry.space_group_name_H-M   'P 1'
#
loop_
_entity.id
_entity.type
_entity.pdbx_description
1 polymer ?
#
loop_
_entity_poly.entity_id
_entity_poly.type
_entity_poly.pdbx_seq_one_letter_code
_entity_poly.pdbx_strand_id
1 'polypeptide(L)'
;MSATIITMEEFKTAAQQAELAARFVRRPVSVQVLWSESDAWEADQLLSFGEFEAQALAVAMAHAAGGYLKTKITVTFDDGKTYTARIDLAAGDELCFAHHCAAMLRHYETAEGREYYGSMGPDALALIEFVQGVDFGRAGQLIDEMEQTAALAVTLAKEQAAAQAAANEQAAKQAFNADIERLASAQEYAHLTRIGRAGAKEVAKNIRADLKKAWPAVKFSVRCERGGWSSSVRVSWTDGPTVAEVDALVNRYEGGRFNGMTDCYEHNASPFNEVFGYVDYLFTSRDRSPALDTLAKAVILQETGVAVTRDENQLIEGEFALTLMHRACYRIGITHTGYQLDGQPWTPASESEQPDMAPVTQLQPASIEPKPTFRAHRVADGWTVSISQGDQLHRFEGLQAHSFAEACRVAWALLMQTTPPDDDPDGGQPLPVAPVAEPVNQTMQGGEAPTPTRAALLGDYQGRVEAKRERLEGRAGKAQDESAGRHAAVRSILSWIVPGQPILVGHHSEWRHRRDLARVDHHMGQAVALARKAEHLAQRAEAVGQGGIASDDPDALAQLQGKLAKQEARQQAMKDANRAKRSTYQAWQLSNNGAEIRRLRQRIEQLRALHSAAPIEQAGQGWRMFEDDGRIQIHFDGKPAAALRQLCKGAGFVWSPSRCAWVRKVTARAVREARRLAGALPAED
;
A
#
# COMPACT_ATOMS: atom_id res chain seq x y z
N MET A 1 -87.88 -2.79 -1.94
CA MET A 1 -87.19 -4.06 -2.24
C MET A 1 -87.27 -4.27 -3.75
N SER A 2 -86.22 -3.94 -4.49
CA SER A 2 -86.15 -4.25 -5.93
C SER A 2 -85.66 -5.68 -6.08
N ALA A 3 -86.55 -6.58 -6.48
CA ALA A 3 -86.16 -7.93 -6.86
C ALA A 3 -85.51 -7.86 -8.25
N THR A 4 -84.21 -8.15 -8.31
CA THR A 4 -83.50 -8.32 -9.59
C THR A 4 -84.00 -9.62 -10.20
N ILE A 5 -84.75 -9.53 -11.29
CA ILE A 5 -85.23 -10.70 -12.04
C ILE A 5 -84.04 -11.23 -12.84
N ILE A 6 -83.40 -12.27 -12.32
CA ILE A 6 -82.39 -13.04 -13.07
C ILE A 6 -83.13 -13.73 -14.21
N THR A 7 -82.70 -13.47 -15.44
CA THR A 7 -83.32 -14.08 -16.61
C THR A 7 -83.00 -15.58 -16.66
N MET A 8 -83.90 -16.38 -17.24
CA MET A 8 -83.70 -17.84 -17.34
C MET A 8 -82.44 -18.20 -18.14
N GLU A 9 -81.95 -17.28 -18.97
CA GLU A 9 -80.74 -17.40 -19.78
C GLU A 9 -79.48 -17.12 -18.97
N GLU A 10 -79.50 -16.12 -18.07
CA GLU A 10 -78.44 -15.89 -17.08
C GLU A 10 -78.33 -17.05 -16.08
N PHE A 11 -79.46 -17.62 -15.64
CA PHE A 11 -79.47 -18.79 -14.76
C PHE A 11 -78.91 -20.04 -15.45
N LYS A 12 -79.25 -20.27 -16.73
CA LYS A 12 -78.68 -21.37 -17.53
C LYS A 12 -77.20 -21.16 -17.81
N THR A 13 -76.77 -19.94 -18.08
CA THR A 13 -75.36 -19.61 -18.30
C THR A 13 -74.55 -19.79 -17.02
N ALA A 14 -75.08 -19.36 -15.87
CA ALA A 14 -74.47 -19.58 -14.57
C ALA A 14 -74.46 -21.07 -14.18
N ALA A 15 -75.52 -21.83 -14.48
CA ALA A 15 -75.57 -23.27 -14.27
C ALA A 15 -74.60 -24.03 -15.19
N GLN A 16 -74.47 -23.62 -16.45
CA GLN A 16 -73.53 -24.21 -17.41
C GLN A 16 -72.08 -23.83 -17.09
N GLN A 17 -71.82 -22.62 -16.58
CA GLN A 17 -70.53 -22.22 -16.01
C GLN A 17 -70.22 -22.98 -14.72
N ALA A 18 -71.20 -23.22 -13.84
CA ALA A 18 -71.03 -24.02 -12.63
C ALA A 18 -70.82 -25.52 -12.95
N GLU A 19 -71.45 -26.04 -14.01
CA GLU A 19 -71.31 -27.41 -14.49
C GLU A 19 -69.99 -27.63 -15.27
N LEU A 20 -69.50 -26.60 -15.97
CA LEU A 20 -68.14 -26.56 -16.54
C LEU A 20 -67.07 -26.45 -15.44
N ALA A 21 -67.29 -25.64 -14.41
CA ALA A 21 -66.43 -25.54 -13.23
C ALA A 21 -66.40 -26.84 -12.42
N ALA A 22 -67.48 -27.63 -12.43
CA ALA A 22 -67.53 -28.95 -11.80
C ALA A 22 -66.82 -30.05 -12.62
N ARG A 23 -66.41 -29.79 -13.87
CA ARG A 23 -65.95 -30.83 -14.82
C ARG A 23 -64.45 -31.12 -14.80
N PHE A 24 -63.65 -30.44 -14.00
CA PHE A 24 -62.20 -30.65 -13.98
C PHE A 24 -61.63 -30.55 -12.57
N VAL A 25 -61.96 -31.52 -11.72
CA VAL A 25 -61.29 -31.72 -10.43
C VAL A 25 -60.46 -32.99 -10.55
N ARG A 26 -59.21 -32.88 -11.01
CA ARG A 26 -58.25 -34.00 -11.02
C ARG A 26 -57.54 -34.06 -9.69
N ARG A 27 -57.28 -35.27 -9.19
CA ARG A 27 -56.53 -35.46 -7.94
C ARG A 27 -55.23 -36.21 -8.19
N PRO A 28 -54.08 -35.69 -7.72
CA PRO A 28 -52.82 -36.41 -7.82
C PRO A 28 -52.84 -37.64 -6.89
N VAL A 29 -52.35 -38.77 -7.41
CA VAL A 29 -52.40 -40.08 -6.73
C VAL A 29 -51.01 -40.56 -6.35
N SER A 30 -50.07 -40.51 -7.29
CA SER A 30 -48.69 -40.98 -7.08
C SER A 30 -47.67 -40.06 -7.74
N VAL A 31 -46.44 -40.11 -7.23
CA VAL A 31 -45.30 -39.37 -7.74
C VAL A 31 -44.15 -40.34 -7.97
N GLN A 32 -43.62 -40.37 -9.18
CA GLN A 32 -42.38 -41.04 -9.52
C GLN A 32 -41.24 -40.01 -9.49
N VAL A 33 -40.24 -40.21 -8.63
CA VAL A 33 -39.04 -39.37 -8.58
C VAL A 33 -38.04 -39.90 -9.58
N LEU A 34 -37.84 -39.17 -10.69
CA LEU A 34 -36.90 -39.58 -11.74
C LEU A 34 -35.44 -39.38 -11.29
N TRP A 35 -35.16 -38.25 -10.62
CA TRP A 35 -33.87 -37.98 -9.97
C TRP A 35 -33.99 -36.81 -8.97
N SER A 36 -33.10 -36.76 -7.97
CA SER A 36 -33.03 -35.67 -6.98
C SER A 36 -31.58 -35.39 -6.53
N GLU A 37 -31.28 -34.14 -6.21
CA GLU A 37 -30.01 -33.73 -5.56
C GLU A 37 -30.00 -33.96 -4.02
N SER A 38 -31.12 -34.32 -3.40
CA SER A 38 -31.28 -34.33 -1.93
C SER A 38 -30.82 -35.60 -1.22
N ASP A 39 -30.39 -36.63 -1.97
CA ASP A 39 -30.16 -38.01 -1.51
C ASP A 39 -31.37 -38.64 -0.76
N ALA A 40 -32.53 -37.97 -0.70
CA ALA A 40 -33.71 -38.43 0.05
C ALA A 40 -34.50 -39.52 -0.67
N TRP A 41 -34.25 -39.71 -1.97
CA TRP A 41 -34.96 -40.65 -2.84
C TRP A 41 -33.99 -41.41 -3.74
N GLU A 42 -34.35 -42.66 -4.00
CA GLU A 42 -33.69 -43.47 -5.03
C GLU A 42 -34.19 -43.07 -6.44
N ALA A 43 -33.38 -43.34 -7.47
CA ALA A 43 -33.79 -43.10 -8.85
C ALA A 43 -35.02 -43.97 -9.22
N ASP A 44 -35.98 -43.36 -9.90
CA ASP A 44 -37.28 -43.95 -10.30
C ASP A 44 -38.17 -44.43 -9.14
N GLN A 45 -37.95 -43.94 -7.91
CA GLN A 45 -38.76 -44.30 -6.75
C GLN A 45 -40.21 -43.83 -6.91
N LEU A 46 -41.17 -44.74 -6.68
CA LEU A 46 -42.61 -44.46 -6.71
C LEU A 46 -43.15 -44.26 -5.28
N LEU A 47 -43.81 -43.14 -5.05
CA LEU A 47 -44.41 -42.75 -3.78
C LEU A 47 -45.89 -42.39 -3.96
N SER A 48 -46.69 -42.47 -2.90
CA SER A 48 -47.99 -41.80 -2.90
C SER A 48 -47.79 -40.28 -2.91
N PHE A 49 -48.76 -39.56 -3.47
CA PHE A 49 -48.68 -38.09 -3.53
C PHE A 49 -48.47 -37.44 -2.15
N GLY A 50 -49.22 -37.91 -1.13
CA GLY A 50 -49.09 -37.39 0.23
C GLY A 50 -47.73 -37.66 0.88
N GLU A 51 -47.14 -38.84 0.63
CA GLU A 51 -45.79 -39.17 1.13
C GLU A 51 -44.73 -38.29 0.49
N PHE A 52 -44.81 -38.11 -0.83
CA PHE A 52 -43.89 -37.25 -1.57
C PHE A 52 -43.95 -35.80 -1.08
N GLU A 53 -45.15 -35.23 -0.94
CA GLU A 53 -45.33 -33.84 -0.48
C GLU A 53 -44.73 -33.62 0.92
N ALA A 54 -44.93 -34.56 1.84
CA ALA A 54 -44.38 -34.48 3.19
C ALA A 54 -42.84 -34.58 3.20
N GLN A 55 -42.28 -35.49 2.39
CA GLN A 55 -40.82 -35.65 2.26
C GLN A 55 -40.19 -34.44 1.56
N ALA A 56 -40.82 -33.91 0.51
CA ALA A 56 -40.38 -32.72 -0.20
C ALA A 56 -40.32 -31.49 0.72
N LEU A 57 -41.35 -31.27 1.54
CA LEU A 57 -41.33 -30.21 2.55
C LEU A 57 -40.17 -30.39 3.54
N ALA A 58 -39.94 -31.61 4.03
CA ALA A 58 -38.85 -31.88 4.96
C ALA A 58 -37.47 -31.59 4.34
N VAL A 59 -37.27 -31.98 3.08
CA VAL A 59 -36.05 -31.67 2.31
C VAL A 59 -35.88 -30.16 2.12
N ALA A 60 -36.93 -29.46 1.70
CA ALA A 60 -36.90 -28.01 1.51
C ALA A 60 -36.58 -27.28 2.83
N MET A 61 -37.18 -27.69 3.94
CA MET A 61 -36.94 -27.13 5.27
C MET A 61 -35.53 -27.41 5.79
N ALA A 62 -34.95 -28.58 5.51
CA ALA A 62 -33.57 -28.90 5.89
C ALA A 62 -32.55 -27.99 5.18
N HIS A 63 -32.90 -27.47 4.00
CA HIS A 63 -32.06 -26.56 3.20
C HIS A 63 -32.40 -25.08 3.39
N ALA A 64 -32.80 -24.67 4.60
CA ALA A 64 -33.20 -23.28 4.89
C ALA A 64 -32.09 -22.21 4.78
N ALA A 65 -30.82 -22.59 4.90
CA ALA A 65 -29.66 -21.70 4.75
C ALA A 65 -28.93 -21.84 3.39
N GLY A 66 -29.35 -22.77 2.54
CA GLY A 66 -28.64 -23.18 1.33
C GLY A 66 -29.26 -22.63 0.03
N GLY A 67 -28.74 -23.11 -1.10
CA GLY A 67 -29.42 -22.98 -2.39
C GLY A 67 -30.59 -23.98 -2.52
N TYR A 68 -31.12 -24.11 -3.72
CA TYR A 68 -32.18 -25.08 -4.03
C TYR A 68 -31.61 -26.43 -4.44
N LEU A 69 -32.38 -27.49 -4.17
CA LEU A 69 -32.10 -28.85 -4.59
C LEU A 69 -33.03 -29.26 -5.72
N LYS A 70 -32.47 -29.53 -6.89
CA LYS A 70 -33.24 -29.89 -8.08
C LYS A 70 -33.79 -31.30 -7.95
N THR A 71 -35.08 -31.46 -8.20
CA THR A 71 -35.76 -32.76 -8.17
C THR A 71 -36.68 -32.86 -9.37
N LYS A 72 -36.52 -33.89 -10.20
CA LYS A 72 -37.38 -34.14 -11.36
C LYS A 72 -38.36 -35.26 -11.04
N ILE A 73 -39.65 -35.00 -11.28
CA ILE A 73 -40.74 -35.89 -10.91
C ILE A 73 -41.74 -36.06 -12.05
N THR A 74 -42.47 -37.18 -12.01
CA THR A 74 -43.68 -37.41 -12.80
C THR A 74 -44.85 -37.70 -11.86
N VAL A 75 -45.86 -36.84 -11.88
CA VAL A 75 -47.09 -36.95 -11.07
C VAL A 75 -48.17 -37.64 -11.90
N THR A 76 -48.81 -38.65 -11.33
CA THR A 76 -49.95 -39.36 -11.94
C THR A 76 -51.25 -38.97 -11.26
N PHE A 77 -52.27 -38.65 -12.06
CA PHE A 77 -53.59 -38.22 -11.59
C PHE A 77 -54.63 -39.35 -11.68
N ASP A 78 -55.74 -39.19 -10.97
CA ASP A 78 -56.87 -40.14 -10.92
C ASP A 78 -57.54 -40.37 -12.29
N ASP A 79 -57.48 -39.39 -13.20
CA ASP A 79 -57.94 -39.51 -14.59
C ASP A 79 -56.94 -40.24 -15.52
N GLY A 80 -55.82 -40.72 -14.98
CA GLY A 80 -54.77 -41.43 -15.70
C GLY A 80 -53.79 -40.53 -16.46
N LYS A 81 -53.95 -39.20 -16.39
CA LYS A 81 -52.96 -38.28 -16.97
C LYS A 81 -51.70 -38.24 -16.12
N THR A 82 -50.60 -37.86 -16.76
CA THR A 82 -49.30 -37.67 -16.10
C THR A 82 -48.76 -36.28 -16.40
N TYR A 83 -48.01 -35.72 -15.45
CA TYR A 83 -47.33 -34.44 -15.60
C TYR A 83 -45.89 -34.56 -15.10
N THR A 84 -44.93 -34.19 -15.95
CA THR A 84 -43.51 -34.24 -15.59
C THR A 84 -42.99 -32.83 -15.36
N ALA A 85 -42.38 -32.60 -14.21
CA ALA A 85 -41.84 -31.30 -13.82
C ALA A 85 -40.48 -31.45 -13.13
N ARG A 86 -39.71 -30.36 -13.14
CA ARG A 86 -38.54 -30.18 -12.26
C ARG A 86 -38.94 -29.16 -11.21
N ILE A 87 -38.83 -29.53 -9.95
CA ILE A 87 -39.03 -28.66 -8.81
C ILE A 87 -37.68 -28.35 -8.15
N ASP A 88 -37.55 -27.13 -7.66
CA ASP A 88 -36.33 -26.57 -7.07
C ASP A 88 -36.55 -26.42 -5.54
N LEU A 89 -36.32 -27.52 -4.81
CA LEU A 89 -36.68 -27.63 -3.40
C LEU A 89 -35.81 -26.72 -2.52
N ALA A 90 -36.43 -25.74 -1.86
CA ALA A 90 -35.81 -24.90 -0.84
C ALA A 90 -36.86 -24.21 0.02
N ALA A 91 -36.56 -23.99 1.30
CA ALA A 91 -37.44 -23.25 2.21
C ALA A 91 -37.72 -21.79 1.76
N GLY A 92 -36.84 -21.22 0.93
CA GLY A 92 -37.00 -19.87 0.36
C GLY A 92 -37.53 -19.85 -1.08
N ASP A 93 -37.84 -21.01 -1.67
CA ASP A 93 -38.32 -21.15 -3.04
C ASP A 93 -39.46 -22.17 -3.10
N GLU A 94 -39.27 -23.37 -3.65
CA GLU A 94 -40.33 -24.37 -3.74
C GLU A 94 -40.31 -25.34 -2.55
N LEU A 95 -41.41 -25.41 -1.81
CA LEU A 95 -41.53 -26.31 -0.65
C LEU A 95 -41.91 -27.74 -1.04
N CYS A 96 -42.72 -27.90 -2.08
CA CYS A 96 -43.25 -29.16 -2.59
C CYS A 96 -43.94 -28.93 -3.95
N PHE A 97 -44.50 -29.98 -4.57
CA PHE A 97 -45.14 -29.84 -5.88
C PHE A 97 -46.46 -29.06 -5.82
N ALA A 98 -47.26 -29.22 -4.75
CA ALA A 98 -48.47 -28.40 -4.59
C ALA A 98 -48.12 -26.91 -4.45
N HIS A 99 -47.06 -26.57 -3.71
CA HIS A 99 -46.57 -25.20 -3.57
C HIS A 99 -46.05 -24.64 -4.91
N HIS A 100 -45.30 -25.41 -5.70
CA HIS A 100 -44.86 -25.03 -7.04
C HIS A 100 -46.04 -24.66 -7.95
N CYS A 101 -47.07 -25.52 -7.98
CA CYS A 101 -48.29 -25.27 -8.75
C CYS A 101 -49.04 -24.01 -8.27
N ALA A 102 -49.17 -23.81 -6.97
CA ALA A 102 -49.81 -22.62 -6.41
C ALA A 102 -49.04 -21.33 -6.68
N ALA A 103 -47.70 -21.36 -6.60
CA ALA A 103 -46.84 -20.23 -6.95
C ALA A 103 -46.97 -19.86 -8.44
N MET A 104 -47.05 -20.87 -9.31
CA MET A 104 -47.29 -20.67 -10.74
C MET A 104 -48.62 -19.95 -11.02
N LEU A 105 -49.71 -20.37 -10.35
CA LEU A 105 -51.03 -19.73 -10.46
C LEU A 105 -51.01 -18.30 -9.91
N ARG A 106 -50.41 -18.07 -8.73
CA ARG A 106 -50.24 -16.72 -8.16
C ARG A 106 -49.48 -15.78 -9.09
N HIS A 107 -48.43 -16.26 -9.76
CA HIS A 107 -47.71 -15.44 -10.75
C HIS A 107 -48.62 -15.10 -11.94
N TYR A 108 -49.38 -16.06 -12.48
CA TYR A 108 -50.31 -15.83 -13.58
C TYR A 108 -51.46 -14.86 -13.23
N GLU A 109 -51.83 -14.71 -11.96
CA GLU A 109 -52.81 -13.71 -11.53
C GLU A 109 -52.30 -12.26 -11.65
N THR A 110 -50.99 -12.06 -11.77
CA THR A 110 -50.39 -10.74 -12.00
C THR A 110 -50.45 -10.32 -13.48
N ALA A 111 -50.35 -9.01 -13.75
CA ALA A 111 -50.31 -8.50 -15.13
C ALA A 111 -49.07 -9.02 -15.90
N GLU A 112 -47.91 -9.01 -15.24
CA GLU A 112 -46.64 -9.49 -15.79
C GLU A 112 -46.69 -10.99 -16.08
N GLY A 113 -47.25 -11.80 -15.19
CA GLY A 113 -47.38 -13.24 -15.40
C GLY A 113 -48.31 -13.59 -16.55
N ARG A 114 -49.45 -12.91 -16.72
CA ARG A 114 -50.31 -13.12 -17.89
C ARG A 114 -49.60 -12.84 -19.21
N GLU A 115 -48.80 -11.78 -19.25
CA GLU A 115 -47.98 -11.45 -20.41
C GLU A 115 -46.90 -12.52 -20.66
N TYR A 116 -46.20 -12.94 -19.60
CA TYR A 116 -45.18 -13.99 -19.66
C TYR A 116 -45.73 -15.29 -20.26
N TYR A 117 -46.77 -15.88 -19.66
CA TYR A 117 -47.36 -17.13 -20.13
C TYR A 117 -48.05 -16.97 -21.50
N GLY A 118 -48.63 -15.80 -21.79
CA GLY A 118 -49.20 -15.49 -23.10
C GLY A 118 -48.13 -15.43 -24.20
N SER A 119 -46.93 -14.94 -23.90
CA SER A 119 -45.81 -14.87 -24.84
C SER A 119 -45.17 -16.23 -25.15
N MET A 120 -45.29 -17.20 -24.24
CA MET A 120 -44.79 -18.57 -24.41
C MET A 120 -45.65 -19.44 -25.33
N GLY A 121 -46.85 -18.96 -25.70
CA GLY A 121 -47.72 -19.63 -26.65
C GLY A 121 -48.79 -20.54 -26.01
N PRO A 122 -49.56 -21.25 -26.85
CA PRO A 122 -50.77 -21.97 -26.42
C PRO A 122 -50.50 -23.12 -25.44
N ASP A 123 -49.33 -23.76 -25.52
CA ASP A 123 -48.97 -24.88 -24.63
C ASP A 123 -48.79 -24.41 -23.17
N ALA A 124 -48.27 -23.20 -22.96
CA ALA A 124 -48.10 -22.62 -21.63
C ALA A 124 -49.45 -22.23 -21.01
N LEU A 125 -50.39 -21.72 -21.80
CA LEU A 125 -51.75 -21.44 -21.35
C LEU A 125 -52.54 -22.73 -21.04
N ALA A 126 -52.34 -23.78 -21.85
CA ALA A 126 -52.92 -25.10 -21.59
C ALA A 126 -52.39 -25.72 -20.28
N LEU A 127 -51.13 -25.46 -19.93
CA LEU A 127 -50.56 -25.84 -18.63
C LEU A 127 -51.22 -25.10 -17.46
N ILE A 128 -51.43 -23.78 -17.59
CA ILE A 128 -52.14 -23.00 -16.56
C ILE A 128 -53.56 -23.53 -16.38
N GLU A 129 -54.30 -23.75 -17.46
CA GLU A 129 -55.65 -24.33 -17.42
C GLU A 129 -55.63 -25.74 -16.81
N PHE A 130 -54.62 -26.55 -17.12
CA PHE A 130 -54.43 -27.86 -16.52
C PHE A 130 -54.30 -27.78 -15.00
N VAL A 131 -53.44 -26.89 -14.48
CA VAL A 131 -53.18 -26.72 -13.05
C VAL A 131 -54.34 -26.07 -12.31
N GLN A 132 -55.10 -25.16 -12.95
CA GLN A 132 -56.35 -24.62 -12.39
C GLN A 132 -57.41 -25.71 -12.11
N GLY A 133 -57.36 -26.83 -12.83
CA GLY A 133 -58.25 -27.98 -12.66
C GLY A 133 -57.73 -29.09 -11.74
N VAL A 134 -56.73 -28.81 -10.88
CA VAL A 134 -56.17 -29.79 -9.94
C VAL A 134 -56.61 -29.47 -8.51
N ASP A 135 -57.14 -30.49 -7.81
CA ASP A 135 -57.42 -30.45 -6.38
C ASP A 135 -56.30 -31.19 -5.62
N PHE A 136 -55.43 -30.41 -4.99
CA PHE A 136 -54.32 -30.90 -4.16
C PHE A 136 -54.76 -31.37 -2.77
N GLY A 137 -56.06 -31.31 -2.45
CA GLY A 137 -56.61 -31.73 -1.17
C GLY A 137 -55.95 -31.04 0.02
N ARG A 138 -55.54 -31.83 1.02
CA ARG A 138 -54.89 -31.32 2.24
C ARG A 138 -53.58 -30.58 1.96
N ALA A 139 -52.81 -30.97 0.93
CA ALA A 139 -51.56 -30.31 0.60
C ALA A 139 -51.80 -28.85 0.15
N GLY A 140 -52.87 -28.61 -0.63
CA GLY A 140 -53.26 -27.26 -1.05
C GLY A 140 -53.75 -26.37 0.10
N GLN A 141 -54.40 -26.96 1.11
CA GLN A 141 -54.93 -26.22 2.27
C GLN A 141 -53.85 -25.72 3.24
N LEU A 142 -52.66 -26.34 3.24
CA LEU A 142 -51.58 -26.04 4.19
C LEU A 142 -50.52 -25.09 3.62
N ILE A 143 -50.65 -24.67 2.36
CA ILE A 143 -49.63 -23.88 1.65
C ILE A 143 -49.25 -22.61 2.43
N ASP A 144 -50.23 -21.82 2.89
CA ASP A 144 -49.97 -20.57 3.61
C ASP A 144 -49.26 -20.82 4.95
N GLU A 145 -49.63 -21.89 5.68
CA GLU A 145 -49.00 -22.28 6.95
C GLU A 145 -47.56 -22.77 6.73
N MET A 146 -47.33 -23.53 5.65
CA MET A 146 -46.02 -24.01 5.22
C MET A 146 -45.11 -22.83 4.84
N GLU A 147 -45.60 -21.85 4.09
CA GLU A 147 -44.86 -20.64 3.72
C GLU A 147 -44.45 -19.81 4.94
N GLN A 148 -45.34 -19.61 5.90
CA GLN A 148 -45.02 -18.90 7.15
C GLN A 148 -43.96 -19.63 7.97
N THR A 149 -44.09 -20.96 8.09
CA THR A 149 -43.12 -21.79 8.82
C THR A 149 -41.76 -21.78 8.13
N ALA A 150 -41.73 -21.89 6.81
CA ALA A 150 -40.52 -21.84 6.01
C ALA A 150 -39.82 -20.47 6.09
N ALA A 151 -40.58 -19.37 6.05
CA ALA A 151 -40.04 -18.01 6.20
C ALA A 151 -39.36 -17.80 7.57
N LEU A 152 -39.96 -18.31 8.64
CA LEU A 152 -39.37 -18.29 9.98
C LEU A 152 -38.09 -19.14 10.05
N ALA A 153 -38.12 -20.34 9.45
CA ALA A 153 -36.96 -21.24 9.39
C ALA A 153 -35.77 -20.60 8.64
N VAL A 154 -36.03 -19.98 7.48
CA VAL A 154 -35.02 -19.25 6.70
C VAL A 154 -34.42 -18.10 7.51
N THR A 155 -35.24 -17.33 8.23
CA THR A 155 -34.78 -16.22 9.06
C THR A 155 -33.87 -16.71 10.18
N LEU A 156 -34.31 -17.72 10.94
CA LEU A 156 -33.53 -18.32 12.02
C LEU A 156 -32.21 -18.90 11.51
N ALA A 157 -32.24 -19.59 10.36
CA ALA A 157 -31.06 -20.19 9.76
C ALA A 157 -30.03 -19.13 9.33
N LYS A 158 -30.50 -18.00 8.77
CA LYS A 158 -29.63 -16.84 8.45
C LYS A 158 -29.03 -16.21 9.70
N GLU A 159 -29.81 -16.04 10.77
CA GLU A 159 -29.31 -15.51 12.05
C GLU A 159 -28.26 -16.42 12.67
N GLN A 160 -28.49 -17.74 12.66
CA GLN A 160 -27.52 -18.73 13.15
C GLN A 160 -26.24 -18.74 12.31
N ALA A 161 -26.35 -18.69 10.98
CA ALA A 161 -25.20 -18.62 10.09
C ALA A 161 -24.37 -17.34 10.33
N ALA A 162 -25.05 -16.19 10.51
CA ALA A 162 -24.40 -14.93 10.85
C ALA A 162 -23.71 -14.98 12.23
N ALA A 163 -24.36 -15.57 13.24
CA ALA A 163 -23.79 -15.75 14.57
C ALA A 163 -22.56 -16.67 14.54
N GLN A 164 -22.63 -17.77 13.79
CA GLN A 164 -21.49 -18.68 13.61
C GLN A 164 -20.34 -18.00 12.85
N ALA A 165 -20.64 -17.23 11.81
CA ALA A 165 -19.63 -16.47 11.08
C ALA A 165 -18.94 -15.43 11.98
N ALA A 166 -19.70 -14.72 12.82
CA ALA A 166 -19.16 -13.79 13.80
C ALA A 166 -18.30 -14.48 14.87
N ALA A 167 -18.73 -15.66 15.36
CA ALA A 167 -17.96 -16.46 16.30
C ALA A 167 -16.64 -16.96 15.68
N ASN A 168 -16.68 -17.44 14.44
CA ASN A 168 -15.49 -17.86 13.69
C ASN A 168 -14.52 -16.69 13.47
N GLU A 169 -15.01 -15.51 13.09
CA GLU A 169 -14.20 -14.31 12.92
C GLU A 169 -13.54 -13.89 14.25
N GLN A 170 -14.30 -13.92 15.34
CA GLN A 170 -13.79 -13.59 16.66
C GLN A 170 -12.73 -14.60 17.14
N ALA A 171 -12.96 -15.89 16.94
CA ALA A 171 -11.99 -16.94 17.24
C ALA A 171 -10.71 -16.78 16.42
N ALA A 172 -10.82 -16.44 15.12
CA ALA A 172 -9.68 -16.16 14.27
C ALA A 172 -8.87 -14.95 14.74
N LYS A 173 -9.53 -13.85 15.14
CA LYS A 173 -8.87 -12.66 15.74
C LYS A 173 -8.16 -13.00 17.05
N GLN A 174 -8.78 -13.81 17.90
CA GLN A 174 -8.17 -14.24 19.17
C GLN A 174 -6.94 -15.12 18.93
N ALA A 175 -7.02 -16.08 18.01
CA ALA A 175 -5.90 -16.93 17.62
C ALA A 175 -4.74 -16.09 17.04
N PHE A 176 -5.05 -15.12 16.16
CA PHE A 176 -4.08 -14.21 15.58
C PHE A 176 -3.33 -13.39 16.65
N ASN A 177 -4.07 -12.85 17.63
CA ASN A 177 -3.47 -12.09 18.74
C ASN A 177 -2.63 -12.98 19.67
N ALA A 178 -3.08 -14.19 19.95
CA ALA A 178 -2.30 -15.16 20.74
C ALA A 178 -0.97 -15.51 20.05
N ASP A 179 -0.97 -15.64 18.72
CA ASP A 179 0.25 -15.87 17.96
C ASP A 179 1.21 -14.67 17.97
N ILE A 180 0.70 -13.43 17.96
CA ILE A 180 1.51 -12.23 18.14
C ILE A 180 2.23 -12.27 19.49
N GLU A 181 1.52 -12.59 20.57
CA GLU A 181 2.09 -12.67 21.93
C GLU A 181 3.13 -13.78 22.04
N ARG A 182 2.84 -14.95 21.46
CA ARG A 182 3.78 -16.08 21.38
C ARG A 182 5.05 -15.70 20.61
N LEU A 183 4.93 -15.09 19.43
CA LEU A 183 6.08 -14.70 18.61
C LEU A 183 6.90 -13.59 19.26
N ALA A 184 6.25 -12.65 19.95
CA ALA A 184 6.94 -11.62 20.71
C ALA A 184 7.83 -12.23 21.81
N SER A 185 7.36 -13.29 22.49
CA SER A 185 8.08 -13.94 23.59
C SER A 185 8.96 -15.13 23.17
N ALA A 186 8.93 -15.54 21.90
CA ALA A 186 9.67 -16.68 21.40
C ALA A 186 11.19 -16.47 21.41
N GLN A 187 11.91 -17.36 22.09
CA GLN A 187 13.38 -17.33 22.18
C GLN A 187 14.07 -17.52 20.83
N GLU A 188 13.42 -18.22 19.89
CA GLU A 188 13.91 -18.43 18.52
C GLU A 188 14.22 -17.11 17.80
N TYR A 189 13.45 -16.06 18.06
CA TYR A 189 13.55 -14.74 17.43
C TYR A 189 14.23 -13.70 18.31
N ALA A 190 14.96 -14.12 19.36
CA ALA A 190 15.65 -13.20 20.26
C ALA A 190 16.73 -12.33 19.57
N HIS A 191 17.24 -12.75 18.41
CA HIS A 191 18.18 -11.98 17.57
C HIS A 191 17.49 -10.92 16.69
N LEU A 192 16.16 -10.90 16.62
CA LEU A 192 15.37 -9.94 15.85
C LEU A 192 14.89 -8.78 16.73
N THR A 193 14.78 -7.61 16.12
CA THR A 193 14.22 -6.43 16.80
C THR A 193 12.71 -6.39 16.59
N ARG A 194 11.95 -6.22 17.68
CA ARG A 194 10.50 -5.97 17.60
C ARG A 194 10.29 -4.54 17.11
N ILE A 195 9.81 -4.40 15.88
CA ILE A 195 9.69 -3.09 15.21
C ILE A 195 8.24 -2.76 14.84
N GLY A 196 7.33 -3.75 14.88
CA GLY A 196 5.95 -3.59 14.44
C GLY A 196 5.86 -3.09 13.00
N ARG A 197 4.85 -2.25 12.70
CA ARG A 197 4.73 -1.56 11.40
C ARG A 197 5.77 -0.44 11.27
N ALA A 198 7.03 -0.82 11.08
CA ALA A 198 8.16 0.08 10.84
C ALA A 198 8.55 0.13 9.35
N GLY A 199 9.52 0.97 9.01
CA GLY A 199 9.97 1.16 7.64
C GLY A 199 10.86 0.03 7.10
N ALA A 200 11.00 0.00 5.77
CA ALA A 200 11.85 -0.96 5.04
C ALA A 200 13.28 -1.10 5.59
N LYS A 201 13.82 -0.03 6.19
CA LYS A 201 15.19 0.00 6.73
C LYS A 201 15.32 -0.86 7.98
N GLU A 202 14.31 -0.82 8.84
CA GLU A 202 14.25 -1.61 10.07
C GLU A 202 14.04 -3.08 9.74
N VAL A 203 13.13 -3.39 8.81
CA VAL A 203 12.89 -4.76 8.30
C VAL A 203 14.16 -5.33 7.66
N ALA A 204 14.87 -4.54 6.84
CA ALA A 204 16.14 -4.95 6.26
C ALA A 204 17.25 -5.22 7.30
N LYS A 205 17.15 -4.72 8.55
CA LYS A 205 18.08 -5.12 9.63
C LYS A 205 17.71 -6.49 10.18
N ASN A 206 16.42 -6.77 10.37
CA ASN A 206 15.93 -8.06 10.81
C ASN A 206 16.27 -9.16 9.79
N ILE A 207 16.02 -8.91 8.50
CA ILE A 207 16.41 -9.82 7.40
C ILE A 207 17.92 -10.13 7.45
N ARG A 208 18.77 -9.12 7.67
CA ARG A 208 20.22 -9.34 7.80
C ARG A 208 20.60 -10.19 9.02
N ALA A 209 19.87 -10.05 10.12
CA ALA A 209 20.11 -10.83 11.33
C ALA A 209 19.72 -12.31 11.13
N ASP A 210 18.58 -12.56 10.49
CA ASP A 210 18.13 -13.90 10.11
C ASP A 210 19.13 -14.58 9.15
N LEU A 211 19.51 -13.91 8.07
CA LEU A 211 20.47 -14.44 7.10
C LEU A 211 21.83 -14.75 7.72
N LYS A 212 22.32 -13.89 8.63
CA LYS A 212 23.59 -14.10 9.33
C LYS A 212 23.53 -15.27 10.31
N LYS A 213 22.38 -15.52 10.93
CA LYS A 213 22.17 -16.66 11.84
C LYS A 213 22.12 -17.98 11.06
N ALA A 214 21.41 -18.00 9.92
CA ALA A 214 21.27 -19.19 9.09
C ALA A 214 22.57 -19.54 8.34
N TRP A 215 23.25 -18.54 7.76
CA TRP A 215 24.45 -18.73 6.95
C TRP A 215 25.56 -17.73 7.33
N PRO A 216 26.27 -17.94 8.44
CA PRO A 216 27.27 -17.00 8.95
C PRO A 216 28.49 -16.84 8.03
N ALA A 217 28.77 -17.84 7.19
CA ALA A 217 29.90 -17.83 6.24
C ALA A 217 29.58 -17.14 4.91
N VAL A 218 28.30 -16.85 4.62
CA VAL A 218 27.86 -16.28 3.33
C VAL A 218 27.64 -14.78 3.47
N LYS A 219 28.16 -14.01 2.52
CA LYS A 219 28.01 -12.55 2.49
C LYS A 219 26.76 -12.15 1.70
N PHE A 220 25.73 -11.71 2.41
CA PHE A 220 24.52 -11.17 1.80
C PHE A 220 24.57 -9.64 1.66
N SER A 221 24.16 -9.14 0.51
CA SER A 221 23.86 -7.74 0.23
C SER A 221 22.35 -7.52 0.32
N VAL A 222 21.92 -6.80 1.36
CA VAL A 222 20.50 -6.46 1.61
C VAL A 222 20.31 -4.97 1.40
N ARG A 223 19.59 -4.60 0.34
CA ARG A 223 19.34 -3.21 -0.06
C ARG A 223 17.85 -2.93 0.07
N CYS A 224 17.51 -1.83 0.73
CA CYS A 224 16.12 -1.36 0.79
C CYS A 224 15.94 -0.15 -0.13
N GLU A 225 14.84 -0.11 -0.85
CA GLU A 225 14.41 1.06 -1.61
C GLU A 225 13.10 1.58 -1.02
N ARG A 226 12.97 2.91 -1.00
CA ARG A 226 11.73 3.58 -0.62
C ARG A 226 11.19 4.27 -1.87
N GLY A 227 10.27 3.59 -2.56
CA GLY A 227 9.38 4.22 -3.52
C GLY A 227 8.31 5.00 -2.75
N GLY A 228 7.77 6.08 -3.31
CA GLY A 228 6.89 7.00 -2.57
C GLY A 228 5.73 6.33 -1.80
N TRP A 229 5.20 5.22 -2.32
CA TRP A 229 4.05 4.47 -1.76
C TRP A 229 4.34 3.00 -1.46
N SER A 230 5.58 2.52 -1.64
CA SER A 230 5.93 1.13 -1.41
C SER A 230 7.34 0.96 -0.85
N SER A 231 7.49 -0.07 -0.06
CA SER A 231 8.74 -0.54 0.52
C SER A 231 9.21 -1.78 -0.21
N SER A 232 10.47 -1.81 -0.64
CA SER A 232 11.05 -3.01 -1.21
C SER A 232 12.41 -3.33 -0.60
N VAL A 233 12.72 -4.62 -0.52
CA VAL A 233 14.02 -5.13 -0.12
C VAL A 233 14.53 -6.10 -1.17
N ARG A 234 15.77 -5.88 -1.62
CA ARG A 234 16.51 -6.79 -2.48
C ARG A 234 17.62 -7.47 -1.69
N VAL A 235 17.60 -8.79 -1.66
CA VAL A 235 18.63 -9.66 -1.09
C VAL A 235 19.41 -10.28 -2.25
N SER A 236 20.73 -10.08 -2.24
CA SER A 236 21.65 -10.58 -3.27
C SER A 236 22.86 -11.24 -2.61
N TRP A 237 23.32 -12.35 -3.14
CA TRP A 237 24.51 -13.07 -2.67
C TRP A 237 25.14 -13.88 -3.80
N THR A 238 26.38 -14.30 -3.62
CA THR A 238 27.10 -15.16 -4.57
C THR A 238 27.24 -16.55 -3.98
N ASP A 239 26.94 -17.58 -4.77
CA ASP A 239 27.03 -18.99 -4.37
C ASP A 239 26.22 -19.31 -3.10
N GLY A 240 26.70 -20.19 -2.21
CA GLY A 240 26.05 -20.44 -0.91
C GLY A 240 24.71 -21.18 -1.00
N PRO A 241 23.70 -20.84 -0.17
CA PRO A 241 22.38 -21.48 -0.21
C PRO A 241 21.65 -21.20 -1.53
N THR A 242 20.72 -22.09 -1.86
CA THR A 242 19.82 -21.95 -3.01
C THR A 242 18.84 -20.79 -2.80
N VAL A 243 18.25 -20.30 -3.90
CA VAL A 243 17.23 -19.25 -3.83
C VAL A 243 16.03 -19.72 -3.02
N ALA A 244 15.60 -20.97 -3.19
CA ALA A 244 14.48 -21.55 -2.46
C ALA A 244 14.70 -21.57 -0.93
N GLU A 245 15.91 -21.92 -0.49
CA GLU A 245 16.26 -21.90 0.94
C GLU A 245 16.24 -20.48 1.52
N VAL A 246 16.77 -19.50 0.76
CA VAL A 246 16.74 -18.11 1.21
C VAL A 246 15.30 -17.58 1.22
N ASP A 247 14.51 -17.83 0.18
CA ASP A 247 13.10 -17.44 0.06
C ASP A 247 12.26 -17.99 1.22
N ALA A 248 12.45 -19.25 1.59
CA ALA A 248 11.79 -19.87 2.74
C ALA A 248 12.07 -19.12 4.06
N LEU A 249 13.24 -18.49 4.17
CA LEU A 249 13.58 -17.65 5.31
C LEU A 249 13.00 -16.23 5.16
N VAL A 250 13.19 -15.56 4.03
CA VAL A 250 12.92 -14.12 3.91
C VAL A 250 11.48 -13.77 3.52
N ASN A 251 10.74 -14.67 2.87
CA ASN A 251 9.36 -14.42 2.43
C ASN A 251 8.39 -14.22 3.61
N ARG A 252 8.77 -14.62 4.82
CA ARG A 252 8.02 -14.30 6.04
C ARG A 252 7.92 -12.78 6.31
N TYR A 253 8.76 -11.96 5.69
CA TYR A 253 8.74 -10.49 5.80
C TYR A 253 7.92 -9.82 4.69
N GLU A 254 7.36 -10.58 3.75
CA GLU A 254 6.52 -10.05 2.68
C GLU A 254 5.13 -9.70 3.22
N GLY A 255 4.67 -8.47 2.97
CA GLY A 255 3.42 -7.91 3.49
C GLY A 255 2.21 -8.11 2.59
N GLY A 256 2.40 -8.63 1.38
CA GLY A 256 1.35 -8.88 0.43
C GLY A 256 1.87 -9.34 -0.92
N ARG A 257 0.97 -9.75 -1.80
CA ARG A 257 1.32 -10.17 -3.16
C ARG A 257 0.25 -9.71 -4.14
N PHE A 258 0.67 -9.41 -5.35
CA PHE A 258 -0.25 -9.12 -6.43
C PHE A 258 -0.88 -10.42 -6.96
N ASN A 259 -2.21 -10.51 -6.96
CA ASN A 259 -2.96 -11.61 -7.55
C ASN A 259 -3.40 -11.24 -8.97
N GLY A 260 -2.74 -11.85 -9.96
CA GLY A 260 -3.02 -11.59 -11.38
C GLY A 260 -4.36 -12.12 -11.88
N MET A 261 -5.03 -13.05 -11.18
CA MET A 261 -6.36 -13.53 -11.59
C MET A 261 -7.47 -12.53 -11.21
N THR A 262 -7.30 -11.81 -10.11
CA THR A 262 -8.28 -10.84 -9.58
C THR A 262 -7.85 -9.39 -9.77
N ASP A 263 -6.68 -9.17 -10.39
CA ASP A 263 -6.07 -7.84 -10.61
C ASP A 263 -6.02 -6.98 -9.34
N CYS A 264 -5.74 -7.60 -8.20
CA CYS A 264 -5.72 -6.93 -6.91
C CYS A 264 -4.47 -7.27 -6.10
N TYR A 265 -4.02 -6.31 -5.27
CA TYR A 265 -2.95 -6.54 -4.31
C TYR A 265 -3.55 -7.07 -3.01
N GLU A 266 -3.20 -8.30 -2.65
CA GLU A 266 -3.63 -8.92 -1.39
C GLU A 266 -2.63 -8.57 -0.30
N HIS A 267 -3.05 -7.80 0.69
CA HIS A 267 -2.26 -7.59 1.90
C HIS A 267 -2.40 -8.81 2.82
N ASN A 268 -1.28 -9.42 3.19
CA ASN A 268 -1.24 -10.54 4.12
C ASN A 268 -0.53 -10.10 5.40
N ALA A 269 -1.30 -9.57 6.36
CA ALA A 269 -0.77 -9.29 7.68
C ALA A 269 -0.65 -10.61 8.44
N SER A 270 0.58 -11.11 8.61
CA SER A 270 0.86 -12.26 9.46
C SER A 270 1.14 -11.84 10.90
N PRO A 271 0.94 -12.71 11.91
CA PRO A 271 1.36 -12.42 13.28
C PRO A 271 2.85 -12.06 13.38
N PHE A 272 3.69 -12.67 12.53
CA PHE A 272 5.12 -12.35 12.45
C PHE A 272 5.37 -10.92 11.98
N ASN A 273 4.63 -10.48 10.95
CA ASN A 273 4.75 -9.13 10.36
C ASN A 273 4.35 -8.05 11.36
N GLU A 274 3.36 -8.31 12.21
CA GLU A 274 2.93 -7.36 13.25
C GLU A 274 3.95 -7.21 14.38
N VAL A 275 4.85 -8.20 14.59
CA VAL A 275 5.92 -8.12 15.61
C VAL A 275 7.22 -7.59 15.02
N PHE A 276 7.65 -8.15 13.89
CA PHE A 276 8.99 -7.95 13.31
C PHE A 276 9.02 -7.11 12.03
N GLY A 277 7.87 -6.61 11.58
CA GLY A 277 7.68 -5.74 10.43
C GLY A 277 7.62 -6.47 9.09
N TYR A 278 7.19 -5.74 8.05
CA TYR A 278 7.06 -6.26 6.69
C TYR A 278 7.50 -5.23 5.64
N VAL A 279 7.75 -5.72 4.42
CA VAL A 279 7.93 -4.92 3.20
C VAL A 279 6.92 -5.32 2.15
N ASP A 280 6.56 -4.40 1.25
CA ASP A 280 5.58 -4.67 0.20
C ASP A 280 6.15 -5.58 -0.89
N TYR A 281 7.44 -5.45 -1.19
CA TYR A 281 8.10 -6.28 -2.20
C TYR A 281 9.41 -6.82 -1.70
N LEU A 282 9.62 -8.12 -1.88
CA LEU A 282 10.88 -8.77 -1.56
C LEU A 282 11.43 -9.47 -2.80
N PHE A 283 12.70 -9.21 -3.09
CA PHE A 283 13.40 -9.79 -4.24
C PHE A 283 14.67 -10.49 -3.79
N THR A 284 14.83 -11.75 -4.19
CA THR A 284 16.05 -12.52 -3.98
C THR A 284 16.76 -12.75 -5.29
N SER A 285 18.09 -12.78 -5.26
CA SER A 285 18.92 -13.02 -6.44
C SER A 285 20.23 -13.66 -6.01
N ARG A 286 20.60 -14.75 -6.68
CA ARG A 286 21.86 -15.47 -6.44
C ARG A 286 22.75 -15.34 -7.67
N ASP A 287 23.90 -14.72 -7.49
CA ASP A 287 24.97 -14.67 -8.48
C ASP A 287 25.75 -15.98 -8.49
N ARG A 288 26.22 -16.39 -9.68
CA ARG A 288 26.91 -17.67 -9.90
C ARG A 288 28.41 -17.43 -10.06
N SER A 289 29.25 -18.15 -9.31
CA SER A 289 30.69 -18.16 -9.55
C SER A 289 31.11 -19.26 -10.55
N PRO A 290 32.33 -19.18 -11.10
CA PRO A 290 32.89 -20.26 -11.92
C PRO A 290 32.98 -21.60 -11.18
N ALA A 291 33.07 -21.59 -9.85
CA ALA A 291 33.10 -22.81 -9.05
C ALA A 291 31.73 -23.51 -9.07
N LEU A 292 30.64 -22.74 -8.93
CA LEU A 292 29.28 -23.28 -9.03
C LEU A 292 28.99 -23.81 -10.44
N ASP A 293 29.47 -23.13 -11.48
CA ASP A 293 29.36 -23.63 -12.86
C ASP A 293 30.08 -24.97 -13.05
N THR A 294 31.22 -25.16 -12.39
CA THR A 294 31.98 -26.43 -12.42
C THR A 294 31.19 -27.56 -11.76
N LEU A 295 30.60 -27.31 -10.59
CA LEU A 295 29.73 -28.27 -9.91
C LEU A 295 28.49 -28.61 -10.74
N ALA A 296 27.87 -27.62 -11.39
CA ALA A 296 26.73 -27.83 -12.27
C ALA A 296 27.07 -28.76 -13.44
N LYS A 297 28.26 -28.61 -14.03
CA LYS A 297 28.74 -29.52 -15.09
C LYS A 297 28.95 -30.93 -14.57
N ALA A 298 29.48 -31.09 -13.36
CA ALA A 298 29.66 -32.40 -12.73
C ALA A 298 28.31 -33.10 -12.47
N VAL A 299 27.29 -32.36 -12.02
CA VAL A 299 25.91 -32.89 -11.87
C VAL A 299 25.36 -33.36 -13.22
N ILE A 300 25.47 -32.53 -14.26
CA ILE A 300 24.96 -32.90 -15.60
C ILE A 300 25.67 -34.13 -16.15
N LEU A 301 27.01 -34.19 -15.99
CA LEU A 301 27.78 -35.36 -16.40
C LEU A 301 27.36 -36.62 -15.64
N GLN A 302 27.11 -36.50 -14.33
CA GLN A 302 26.66 -37.62 -13.51
C GLN A 302 25.26 -38.12 -13.89
N GLU A 303 24.34 -37.20 -14.23
CA GLU A 303 22.95 -37.53 -14.56
C GLU A 303 22.77 -38.03 -16.01
N THR A 304 23.49 -37.43 -16.96
CA THR A 304 23.31 -37.68 -18.41
C THR A 304 24.44 -38.52 -19.02
N GLY A 305 25.58 -38.65 -18.33
CA GLY A 305 26.79 -39.27 -18.89
C GLY A 305 27.51 -38.43 -19.95
N VAL A 306 27.03 -37.22 -20.27
CA VAL A 306 27.59 -36.35 -21.31
C VAL A 306 28.19 -35.09 -20.68
N ALA A 307 29.46 -34.80 -21.02
CA ALA A 307 30.14 -33.61 -20.53
C ALA A 307 29.64 -32.34 -21.24
N VAL A 308 29.42 -31.28 -20.46
CA VAL A 308 29.11 -29.95 -21.00
C VAL A 308 30.38 -29.32 -21.56
N THR A 309 30.34 -28.94 -22.83
CA THR A 309 31.42 -28.31 -23.58
C THR A 309 31.35 -26.77 -23.51
N ARG A 310 32.21 -26.06 -24.25
CA ARG A 310 32.17 -24.60 -24.37
C ARG A 310 31.25 -24.10 -25.50
N ASP A 311 30.56 -24.99 -26.20
CA ASP A 311 29.62 -24.63 -27.27
C ASP A 311 28.29 -24.14 -26.66
N GLU A 312 27.92 -22.89 -26.96
CA GLU A 312 26.68 -22.25 -26.50
C GLU A 312 25.40 -22.93 -27.02
N ASN A 313 25.50 -23.70 -28.11
CA ASN A 313 24.37 -24.39 -28.75
C ASN A 313 24.37 -25.91 -28.52
N GLN A 314 25.19 -26.43 -27.60
CA GLN A 314 25.21 -27.86 -27.31
C GLN A 314 23.84 -28.35 -26.84
N LEU A 315 23.33 -29.40 -27.49
CA LEU A 315 22.15 -30.15 -27.05
C LEU A 315 22.60 -31.43 -26.33
N ILE A 316 22.04 -31.68 -25.15
CA ILE A 316 22.21 -32.91 -24.37
C ILE A 316 20.81 -33.47 -24.15
N GLU A 317 20.57 -34.69 -24.64
CA GLU A 317 19.25 -35.35 -24.58
C GLU A 317 18.08 -34.51 -25.14
N GLY A 318 18.36 -33.61 -26.11
CA GLY A 318 17.36 -32.75 -26.74
C GLY A 318 17.08 -31.43 -26.02
N GLU A 319 17.73 -31.15 -24.88
CA GLU A 319 17.71 -29.86 -24.20
C GLU A 319 19.02 -29.09 -24.41
N PHE A 320 18.94 -27.75 -24.44
CA PHE A 320 20.15 -26.91 -24.48
C PHE A 320 20.95 -27.04 -23.19
N ALA A 321 22.26 -27.21 -23.30
CA ALA A 321 23.18 -27.33 -22.17
C ALA A 321 23.07 -26.13 -21.21
N LEU A 322 22.79 -24.92 -21.72
CA LEU A 322 22.55 -23.73 -20.89
C LEU A 322 21.34 -23.90 -19.96
N THR A 323 20.26 -24.53 -20.43
CA THR A 323 19.05 -24.80 -19.64
C THR A 323 19.34 -25.81 -18.54
N LEU A 324 20.06 -26.88 -18.86
CA LEU A 324 20.50 -27.89 -17.90
C LEU A 324 21.44 -27.28 -16.85
N MET A 325 22.38 -26.42 -17.26
CA MET A 325 23.24 -25.68 -16.35
C MET A 325 22.44 -24.79 -15.40
N HIS A 326 21.45 -24.05 -15.93
CA HIS A 326 20.58 -23.22 -15.09
C HIS A 326 19.88 -24.08 -14.05
N ARG A 327 19.18 -25.15 -14.47
CA ARG A 327 18.47 -26.09 -13.58
C ARG A 327 19.38 -26.70 -12.51
N ALA A 328 20.57 -27.15 -12.89
CA ALA A 328 21.55 -27.71 -11.96
C ALA A 328 21.99 -26.69 -10.90
N CYS A 329 22.27 -25.44 -11.29
CA CYS A 329 22.64 -24.38 -10.35
C CYS A 329 21.57 -24.06 -9.29
N TYR A 330 20.27 -24.22 -9.60
CA TYR A 330 19.19 -24.02 -8.60
C TYR A 330 19.13 -25.14 -7.56
N ARG A 331 19.63 -26.33 -7.90
CA ARG A 331 19.60 -27.52 -7.04
C ARG A 331 20.82 -27.59 -6.12
N ILE A 332 21.91 -26.93 -6.49
CA ILE A 332 23.19 -26.99 -5.77
C ILE A 332 23.26 -25.92 -4.67
N GLY A 333 23.30 -26.37 -3.43
CA GLY A 333 23.66 -25.58 -2.25
C GLY A 333 25.14 -25.74 -1.89
N ILE A 334 25.82 -24.65 -1.56
CA ILE A 334 27.21 -24.66 -1.08
C ILE A 334 27.19 -24.31 0.41
N THR A 335 27.66 -25.22 1.24
CA THR A 335 27.73 -25.05 2.69
C THR A 335 29.18 -25.05 3.17
N HIS A 336 29.40 -24.67 4.42
CA HIS A 336 30.73 -24.72 5.03
C HIS A 336 31.27 -26.15 5.25
N THR A 337 30.39 -27.17 5.20
CA THR A 337 30.74 -28.59 5.40
C THR A 337 30.77 -29.40 4.10
N GLY A 338 30.44 -28.80 2.95
CA GLY A 338 30.40 -29.47 1.66
C GLY A 338 29.27 -28.98 0.75
N TYR A 339 28.95 -29.77 -0.27
CA TYR A 339 27.93 -29.46 -1.26
C TYR A 339 26.63 -30.22 -0.97
N GLN A 340 25.52 -29.62 -1.37
CA GLN A 340 24.20 -30.23 -1.31
C GLN A 340 23.56 -30.19 -2.69
N LEU A 341 22.85 -31.25 -3.05
CA LEU A 341 22.01 -31.34 -4.24
C LEU A 341 20.59 -31.65 -3.77
N ASP A 342 19.63 -30.80 -4.12
CA ASP A 342 18.22 -30.92 -3.70
C ASP A 342 18.07 -31.03 -2.17
N GLY A 343 18.92 -30.32 -1.43
CA GLY A 343 18.95 -30.32 0.03
C GLY A 343 19.62 -31.54 0.68
N GLN A 344 20.10 -32.51 -0.10
CA GLN A 344 20.82 -33.69 0.39
C GLN A 344 22.33 -33.53 0.22
N PRO A 345 23.17 -34.05 1.14
CA PRO A 345 24.62 -34.04 0.98
C PRO A 345 25.03 -34.70 -0.35
N TRP A 346 25.86 -34.02 -1.14
CA TRP A 346 26.32 -34.48 -2.44
C TRP A 346 27.81 -34.19 -2.63
N THR A 347 28.48 -35.07 -3.37
CA THR A 347 29.91 -35.00 -3.67
C THR A 347 30.16 -35.33 -5.14
N PRO A 348 30.95 -34.53 -5.87
CA PRO A 348 31.32 -34.83 -7.26
C PRO A 348 32.03 -36.17 -7.39
N ALA A 349 31.84 -36.85 -8.53
CA ALA A 349 32.34 -38.21 -8.78
C ALA A 349 33.88 -38.29 -8.97
N SER A 350 34.56 -37.20 -9.30
CA SER A 350 36.02 -37.15 -9.46
C SER A 350 36.66 -35.93 -8.76
N GLU A 351 37.90 -36.09 -8.26
CA GLU A 351 38.69 -34.98 -7.68
C GLU A 351 38.99 -33.87 -8.69
N SER A 352 39.07 -34.18 -9.98
CA SER A 352 39.26 -33.19 -11.06
C SER A 352 38.04 -32.30 -11.34
N GLU A 353 36.86 -32.70 -10.84
CA GLU A 353 35.61 -31.95 -10.97
C GLU A 353 35.26 -31.16 -9.70
N GLN A 354 36.06 -31.31 -8.64
CA GLN A 354 35.99 -30.45 -7.47
C GLN A 354 36.69 -29.13 -7.81
N PRO A 355 36.02 -27.97 -7.66
CA PRO A 355 36.70 -26.70 -7.83
C PRO A 355 37.84 -26.60 -6.81
N ASP A 356 38.96 -25.99 -7.21
CA ASP A 356 40.11 -25.68 -6.35
C ASP A 356 39.68 -24.63 -5.32
N MET A 357 38.87 -25.06 -4.36
CA MET A 357 38.51 -24.28 -3.20
C MET A 357 39.75 -24.25 -2.34
N ALA A 358 40.49 -23.13 -2.41
CA ALA A 358 41.41 -22.77 -1.33
C ALA A 358 40.67 -23.10 -0.04
N PRO A 359 41.25 -23.95 0.85
CA PRO A 359 40.57 -24.32 2.07
C PRO A 359 40.10 -23.02 2.69
N VAL A 360 38.83 -22.98 3.13
CA VAL A 360 38.40 -22.03 4.15
C VAL A 360 39.18 -22.43 5.40
N THR A 361 40.49 -22.18 5.33
CA THR A 361 41.46 -22.24 6.38
C THR A 361 40.86 -21.33 7.41
N GLN A 362 40.58 -21.92 8.57
CA GLN A 362 40.29 -21.25 9.81
C GLN A 362 40.53 -19.75 9.67
N LEU A 363 39.49 -19.02 9.26
CA LEU A 363 39.41 -17.61 9.60
C LEU A 363 39.20 -17.67 11.10
N GLN A 364 40.31 -17.80 11.84
CA GLN A 364 40.46 -17.14 13.12
C GLN A 364 39.77 -15.79 12.92
N PRO A 365 38.81 -15.43 13.80
CA PRO A 365 38.04 -14.21 13.62
C PRO A 365 39.05 -13.12 13.29
N ALA A 366 38.97 -12.59 12.06
CA ALA A 366 39.89 -11.56 11.63
C ALA A 366 39.89 -10.55 12.76
N SER A 367 41.06 -10.38 13.41
CA SER A 367 41.22 -9.42 14.49
C SER A 367 40.60 -8.14 13.96
N ILE A 368 39.42 -7.81 14.50
CA ILE A 368 38.77 -6.55 14.19
C ILE A 368 39.76 -5.57 14.74
N GLU A 369 40.60 -4.96 13.89
CA GLU A 369 41.36 -3.81 14.32
C GLU A 369 40.33 -2.86 14.92
N PRO A 370 40.37 -2.64 16.24
CA PRO A 370 39.29 -1.95 16.90
C PRO A 370 39.27 -0.54 16.34
N LYS A 371 38.08 -0.15 15.87
CA LYS A 371 37.84 1.15 15.25
C LYS A 371 38.49 2.25 16.12
N PRO A 372 39.33 3.12 15.55
CA PRO A 372 40.06 4.11 16.32
C PRO A 372 39.08 5.00 17.09
N THR A 373 39.27 5.09 18.40
CA THR A 373 38.44 5.93 19.27
C THR A 373 39.18 7.23 19.55
N PHE A 374 38.54 8.36 19.26
CA PHE A 374 39.11 9.68 19.43
C PHE A 374 38.54 10.33 20.69
N ARG A 375 39.41 10.91 21.53
CA ARG A 375 39.02 11.82 22.61
C ARG A 375 39.79 13.11 22.46
N ALA A 376 39.10 14.25 22.46
CA ALA A 376 39.74 15.55 22.41
C ALA A 376 39.19 16.46 23.50
N HIS A 377 40.07 17.22 24.14
CA HIS A 377 39.71 18.25 25.09
C HIS A 377 40.53 19.51 24.84
N ARG A 378 39.94 20.66 25.16
CA ARG A 378 40.53 21.96 24.89
C ARG A 378 41.38 22.40 26.09
N VAL A 379 42.61 22.83 25.83
CA VAL A 379 43.59 23.32 26.81
C VAL A 379 43.97 24.76 26.42
N ALA A 380 44.64 25.50 27.30
CA ALA A 380 44.98 26.91 27.08
C ALA A 380 45.74 27.17 25.76
N ASP A 381 46.59 26.23 25.35
CA ASP A 381 47.44 26.34 24.16
C ASP A 381 46.96 25.51 22.95
N GLY A 382 45.69 25.09 22.91
CA GLY A 382 45.11 24.38 21.75
C GLY A 382 44.28 23.15 22.12
N TRP A 383 44.21 22.16 21.23
CA TRP A 383 43.52 20.89 21.47
C TRP A 383 44.50 19.77 21.81
N THR A 384 44.16 19.00 22.84
CA THR A 384 44.80 17.71 23.12
C THR A 384 43.90 16.60 22.63
N VAL A 385 44.39 15.77 21.71
CA VAL A 385 43.66 14.66 21.08
C VAL A 385 44.38 13.35 21.39
N SER A 386 43.64 12.36 21.88
CA SER A 386 44.11 10.98 21.99
C SER A 386 43.34 10.04 21.06
N ILE A 387 44.09 9.13 20.43
CA ILE A 387 43.60 8.14 19.47
C ILE A 387 43.99 6.76 20.02
N SER A 388 42.99 5.92 20.31
CA SER A 388 43.23 4.54 20.76
C SER A 388 42.87 3.54 19.65
N GLN A 389 43.83 2.70 19.26
CA GLN A 389 43.68 1.62 18.29
C GLN A 389 44.29 0.34 18.89
N GLY A 390 43.45 -0.49 19.48
CA GLY A 390 43.88 -1.70 20.20
C GLY A 390 44.58 -1.30 21.50
N ASP A 391 45.76 -1.86 21.72
CA ASP A 391 46.61 -1.54 22.86
C ASP A 391 47.47 -0.28 22.64
N GLN A 392 47.40 0.35 21.46
CA GLN A 392 48.16 1.55 21.13
C GLN A 392 47.35 2.82 21.44
N LEU A 393 47.96 3.73 22.21
CA LEU A 393 47.40 5.05 22.55
C LEU A 393 48.34 6.14 22.04
N HIS A 394 47.89 6.89 21.02
CA HIS A 394 48.63 8.03 20.49
C HIS A 394 48.05 9.32 21.05
N ARG A 395 48.89 10.22 21.56
CA ARG A 395 48.50 11.51 22.11
C ARG A 395 49.16 12.65 21.35
N PHE A 396 48.37 13.65 20.97
CA PHE A 396 48.79 14.86 20.28
C PHE A 396 48.35 16.05 21.11
N GLU A 397 49.29 16.91 21.49
CA GLU A 397 49.06 18.09 22.32
C GLU A 397 49.31 19.36 21.50
N GLY A 398 48.65 20.47 21.85
CA GLY A 398 48.88 21.78 21.22
C GLY A 398 48.33 21.94 19.79
N LEU A 399 47.37 21.10 19.37
CA LEU A 399 46.81 21.17 18.02
C LEU A 399 45.97 22.44 17.82
N GLN A 400 46.40 23.30 16.91
CA GLN A 400 45.67 24.51 16.52
C GLN A 400 44.53 24.15 15.56
N ALA A 401 43.30 24.15 16.06
CA ALA A 401 42.11 23.83 15.27
C ALA A 401 40.89 24.58 15.79
N HIS A 402 39.98 24.97 14.89
CA HIS A 402 38.83 25.81 15.18
C HIS A 402 37.63 24.99 15.71
N SER A 403 37.70 23.66 15.61
CA SER A 403 36.64 22.74 16.06
C SER A 403 37.17 21.37 16.47
N PHE A 404 36.38 20.66 17.28
CA PHE A 404 36.63 19.27 17.68
C PHE A 404 36.88 18.34 16.46
N ALA A 405 36.05 18.46 15.42
CA ALA A 405 36.15 17.62 14.23
C ALA A 405 37.38 17.95 13.37
N GLU A 406 37.89 19.18 13.44
CA GLU A 406 39.12 19.59 12.78
C GLU A 406 40.34 19.12 13.57
N ALA A 407 40.34 19.27 14.90
CA ALA A 407 41.40 18.75 15.78
C ALA A 407 41.61 17.23 15.62
N CYS A 408 40.52 16.45 15.59
CA CYS A 408 40.61 15.00 15.37
C CYS A 408 41.10 14.64 13.96
N ARG A 409 40.80 15.46 12.94
CA ARG A 409 41.30 15.25 11.57
C ARG A 409 42.79 15.55 11.44
N VAL A 410 43.27 16.64 12.05
CA VAL A 410 44.69 16.99 12.08
C VAL A 410 45.49 15.92 12.82
N ALA A 411 45.01 15.46 13.99
CA ALA A 411 45.65 14.38 14.74
C ALA A 411 45.72 13.06 13.94
N TRP A 412 44.65 12.71 13.22
CA TRP A 412 44.63 11.52 12.37
C TRP A 412 45.57 11.65 11.16
N ALA A 413 45.67 12.83 10.55
CA ALA A 413 46.59 13.10 9.45
C ALA A 413 48.06 13.05 9.88
N LEU A 414 48.38 13.47 11.11
CA LEU A 414 49.73 13.35 11.69
C LEU A 414 50.11 11.89 11.98
N LEU A 415 49.14 11.07 12.40
CA LEU A 415 49.35 9.64 12.67
C LEU A 415 49.61 8.83 11.38
N MET A 416 49.10 9.30 10.22
CA MET A 416 49.08 8.55 8.95
C MET A 416 50.17 8.96 7.95
N GLN A 417 51.09 9.86 8.32
CA GLN A 417 52.17 10.27 7.42
C GLN A 417 53.28 9.20 7.36
N THR A 418 53.43 8.57 6.20
CA THR A 418 54.69 7.94 5.76
C THR A 418 55.56 9.05 5.16
N THR A 419 56.82 9.13 5.57
CA THR A 419 57.80 10.07 5.04
C THR A 419 58.16 9.74 3.58
N PRO A 420 58.17 10.73 2.68
CA PRO A 420 59.03 10.72 1.49
C PRO A 420 60.21 11.70 1.67
N PRO A 421 61.29 11.53 0.88
CA PRO A 421 62.61 12.08 1.17
C PRO A 421 62.77 13.56 0.80
N ASP A 422 63.67 14.21 1.52
CA ASP A 422 64.27 15.52 1.25
C ASP A 422 64.93 15.60 -0.13
N ASP A 423 64.71 16.73 -0.82
CA ASP A 423 65.75 17.50 -1.54
C ASP A 423 65.15 18.86 -1.99
N ASP A 424 65.35 19.87 -1.14
CA ASP A 424 65.99 21.17 -1.40
C ASP A 424 65.39 22.17 -2.45
N PRO A 425 65.84 23.45 -2.50
CA PRO A 425 65.18 24.55 -1.81
C PRO A 425 64.85 25.73 -2.77
N ASP A 426 63.66 26.33 -2.65
CA ASP A 426 63.54 27.76 -2.99
C ASP A 426 62.38 28.42 -2.26
N GLY A 427 62.73 29.47 -1.51
CA GLY A 427 61.84 30.19 -0.63
C GLY A 427 60.92 31.13 -1.40
N GLY A 428 59.62 30.87 -1.33
CA GLY A 428 58.57 31.82 -1.70
C GLY A 428 57.77 32.23 -0.46
N GLN A 429 58.08 33.39 0.11
CA GLN A 429 57.34 33.98 1.23
C GLN A 429 55.86 34.26 0.85
N PRO A 430 54.88 34.04 1.75
CA PRO A 430 53.49 34.44 1.50
C PRO A 430 53.31 35.96 1.65
N LEU A 431 52.63 36.55 0.66
CA LEU A 431 52.23 37.96 0.61
C LEU A 431 51.16 38.30 1.67
N PRO A 432 51.13 39.56 2.17
CA PRO A 432 50.38 39.94 3.36
C PRO A 432 48.88 40.17 3.11
N VAL A 433 48.09 39.78 4.10
CA VAL A 433 46.65 40.05 4.21
C VAL A 433 46.44 41.52 4.62
N ALA A 434 45.82 42.31 3.75
CA ALA A 434 45.41 43.68 4.07
C ALA A 434 44.16 43.69 4.98
N PRO A 435 44.03 44.65 5.91
CA PRO A 435 42.93 44.71 6.87
C PRO A 435 41.65 45.27 6.24
N VAL A 436 40.53 44.75 6.73
CA VAL A 436 39.15 45.17 6.43
C VAL A 436 38.95 46.63 6.90
N ALA A 437 38.56 47.51 5.98
CA ALA A 437 38.23 48.90 6.27
C ALA A 437 36.87 49.04 7.00
N GLU A 438 36.82 49.97 7.94
CA GLU A 438 35.63 50.42 8.66
C GLU A 438 34.62 51.12 7.74
N PRO A 439 33.31 51.13 8.07
CA PRO A 439 32.31 51.80 7.27
C PRO A 439 32.38 53.34 7.43
N VAL A 440 32.37 54.03 6.30
CA VAL A 440 32.30 55.49 6.20
C VAL A 440 30.90 55.97 6.57
N ASN A 441 30.82 56.84 7.58
CA ASN A 441 29.67 57.66 7.89
C ASN A 441 29.55 58.77 6.82
N GLN A 442 28.44 58.82 6.08
CA GLN A 442 28.00 60.03 5.40
C GLN A 442 26.57 60.37 5.84
N THR A 443 26.48 61.51 6.51
CA THR A 443 25.25 62.14 6.97
C THR A 443 24.66 62.94 5.81
N MET A 444 23.43 62.61 5.38
CA MET A 444 22.55 63.58 4.72
C MET A 444 21.35 63.80 5.64
N GLN A 445 21.24 65.02 6.17
CA GLN A 445 20.08 65.47 6.92
C GLN A 445 18.92 65.74 5.95
N GLY A 446 17.85 64.94 6.08
CA GLY A 446 16.50 65.24 5.64
C GLY A 446 15.57 64.47 6.58
N GLY A 447 14.59 65.15 7.20
CA GLY A 447 13.80 64.58 8.30
C GLY A 447 13.25 63.19 8.01
N GLU A 448 13.78 62.17 8.70
CA GLU A 448 13.41 60.77 8.51
C GLU A 448 12.01 60.51 9.09
N ALA A 449 11.07 60.20 8.21
CA ALA A 449 9.91 59.40 8.59
C ALA A 449 10.41 58.08 9.24
N PRO A 450 9.75 57.57 10.28
CA PRO A 450 10.20 56.36 10.96
C PRO A 450 10.34 55.22 9.95
N THR A 451 11.57 54.69 9.81
CA THR A 451 11.84 53.55 8.92
C THR A 451 10.90 52.40 9.30
N PRO A 452 10.12 51.84 8.36
CA PRO A 452 9.18 50.78 8.67
C PRO A 452 9.93 49.57 9.22
N THR A 453 9.40 48.95 10.27
CA THR A 453 9.92 47.67 10.76
C THR A 453 9.59 46.57 9.76
N ARG A 454 10.35 45.47 9.74
CA ARG A 454 10.05 44.32 8.88
C ARG A 454 8.64 43.78 9.09
N ALA A 455 8.10 43.86 10.31
CA ALA A 455 6.72 43.48 10.61
C ALA A 455 5.69 44.24 9.76
N ALA A 456 5.94 45.52 9.46
CA ALA A 456 5.05 46.35 8.65
C ALA A 456 4.97 45.89 7.18
N LEU A 457 5.94 45.08 6.71
CA LEU A 457 6.03 44.61 5.33
C LEU A 457 5.65 43.12 5.17
N LEU A 458 5.04 42.50 6.18
CA LEU A 458 4.66 41.08 6.12
C LEU A 458 3.43 40.79 5.25
N GLY A 459 2.62 41.82 4.96
CA GLY A 459 1.45 41.74 4.08
C GLY A 459 0.32 40.82 4.58
N ASP A 460 -0.57 40.44 3.69
CA ASP A 460 -1.69 39.53 3.98
C ASP A 460 -1.25 38.07 3.87
N TYR A 461 -0.85 37.47 4.99
CA TYR A 461 -0.49 36.07 5.05
C TYR A 461 -1.67 35.13 4.80
N GLN A 462 -2.86 35.43 5.33
CA GLN A 462 -4.03 34.54 5.21
C GLN A 462 -4.53 34.49 3.78
N GLY A 463 -4.64 35.64 3.10
CA GLY A 463 -4.98 35.70 1.68
C GLY A 463 -3.99 34.92 0.80
N ARG A 464 -2.69 34.90 1.14
CA ARG A 464 -1.70 34.07 0.41
C ARG A 464 -1.90 32.57 0.62
N VAL A 465 -2.28 32.16 1.83
CA VAL A 465 -2.58 30.76 2.18
C VAL A 465 -3.82 30.32 1.43
N GLU A 466 -4.89 31.12 1.46
CA GLU A 466 -6.16 30.86 0.77
C GLU A 466 -5.99 30.85 -0.75
N ALA A 467 -5.36 31.87 -1.35
CA ALA A 467 -5.11 31.90 -2.78
C ALA A 467 -4.23 30.73 -3.26
N LYS A 468 -3.37 30.19 -2.39
CA LYS A 468 -2.60 28.98 -2.71
C LYS A 468 -3.46 27.73 -2.64
N ARG A 469 -4.36 27.62 -1.66
CA ARG A 469 -5.34 26.55 -1.55
C ARG A 469 -6.26 26.54 -2.78
N GLU A 470 -6.88 27.66 -3.09
CA GLU A 470 -7.79 27.83 -4.24
C GLU A 470 -7.11 27.44 -5.57
N ARG A 471 -5.87 27.89 -5.80
CA ARG A 471 -5.11 27.48 -7.00
C ARG A 471 -4.85 25.98 -7.07
N LEU A 472 -4.62 25.32 -5.94
CA LEU A 472 -4.40 23.88 -5.90
C LEU A 472 -5.71 23.12 -6.10
N GLU A 473 -6.80 23.57 -5.48
CA GLU A 473 -8.16 23.06 -5.65
C GLU A 473 -8.64 23.19 -7.09
N GLY A 474 -8.49 24.37 -7.71
CA GLY A 474 -8.85 24.57 -9.11
C GLY A 474 -8.04 23.68 -10.06
N ARG A 475 -6.76 23.42 -9.76
CA ARG A 475 -5.94 22.46 -10.52
C ARG A 475 -6.34 21.00 -10.27
N ALA A 476 -6.79 20.68 -9.06
CA ALA A 476 -7.30 19.36 -8.71
C ALA A 476 -8.62 19.11 -9.45
N GLY A 477 -9.56 20.06 -9.40
CA GLY A 477 -10.83 20.03 -10.13
C GLY A 477 -10.61 19.86 -11.64
N LYS A 478 -9.74 20.67 -12.25
CA LYS A 478 -9.42 20.49 -13.68
C LYS A 478 -8.85 19.10 -14.00
N ALA A 479 -7.97 18.57 -13.15
CA ALA A 479 -7.43 17.21 -13.35
C ALA A 479 -8.51 16.13 -13.17
N GLN A 480 -9.47 16.36 -12.27
CA GLN A 480 -10.62 15.49 -12.06
C GLN A 480 -11.57 15.50 -13.27
N ASP A 481 -11.87 16.69 -13.81
CA ASP A 481 -12.69 16.84 -15.01
C ASP A 481 -12.03 16.17 -16.23
N GLU A 482 -10.71 16.36 -16.40
CA GLU A 482 -9.93 15.67 -17.45
C GLU A 482 -9.96 14.15 -17.26
N SER A 483 -9.84 13.65 -16.03
CA SER A 483 -9.97 12.22 -15.70
C SER A 483 -11.35 11.66 -16.05
N ALA A 484 -12.41 12.35 -15.62
CA ALA A 484 -13.79 12.00 -15.91
C ALA A 484 -14.05 11.97 -17.43
N GLY A 485 -13.48 12.92 -18.17
CA GLY A 485 -13.53 12.93 -19.64
C GLY A 485 -12.85 11.70 -20.27
N ARG A 486 -11.69 11.28 -19.77
CA ARG A 486 -11.01 10.04 -20.23
C ARG A 486 -11.82 8.80 -19.91
N HIS A 487 -12.41 8.73 -18.72
CA HIS A 487 -13.28 7.62 -18.32
C HIS A 487 -14.59 7.59 -19.13
N ALA A 488 -15.16 8.73 -19.48
CA ALA A 488 -16.30 8.82 -20.38
C ALA A 488 -15.95 8.33 -21.80
N ALA A 489 -14.75 8.64 -22.30
CA ALA A 489 -14.27 8.09 -23.57
C ALA A 489 -14.14 6.56 -23.54
N VAL A 490 -13.66 5.98 -22.43
CA VAL A 490 -13.66 4.52 -22.23
C VAL A 490 -15.07 3.96 -22.33
N ARG A 491 -16.03 4.51 -21.57
CA ARG A 491 -17.44 4.05 -21.60
C ARG A 491 -18.05 4.14 -22.99
N SER A 492 -17.73 5.20 -23.74
CA SER A 492 -18.21 5.37 -25.12
C SER A 492 -17.61 4.37 -26.10
N ILE A 493 -16.41 3.82 -25.85
CA ILE A 493 -15.83 2.77 -26.69
C ILE A 493 -16.44 1.42 -26.30
N LEU A 494 -16.52 1.15 -24.99
CA LEU A 494 -17.07 -0.10 -24.45
C LEU A 494 -18.57 -0.26 -24.74
N SER A 495 -19.33 0.82 -24.93
CA SER A 495 -20.77 0.73 -25.26
C SER A 495 -21.05 -0.01 -26.58
N TRP A 496 -20.04 -0.14 -27.45
CA TRP A 496 -20.15 -0.89 -28.71
C TRP A 496 -19.63 -2.33 -28.62
N ILE A 497 -19.11 -2.74 -27.46
CA ILE A 497 -18.56 -4.07 -27.20
C ILE A 497 -19.46 -4.77 -26.18
N VAL A 498 -20.05 -5.91 -26.57
CA VAL A 498 -20.90 -6.69 -25.66
C VAL A 498 -20.03 -7.30 -24.56
N PRO A 499 -20.34 -7.10 -23.28
CA PRO A 499 -19.57 -7.67 -22.17
C PRO A 499 -19.44 -9.19 -22.29
N GLY A 500 -18.22 -9.71 -22.11
CA GLY A 500 -17.95 -11.15 -22.17
C GLY A 500 -17.81 -11.74 -23.58
N GLN A 501 -17.96 -10.94 -24.65
CA GLN A 501 -17.75 -11.41 -26.00
C GLN A 501 -16.24 -11.71 -26.25
N PRO A 502 -15.85 -12.95 -26.61
CA PRO A 502 -14.46 -13.26 -26.94
C PRO A 502 -14.03 -12.57 -28.24
N ILE A 503 -12.74 -12.27 -28.37
CA ILE A 503 -12.16 -11.75 -29.62
C ILE A 503 -12.27 -12.85 -30.68
N LEU A 504 -13.04 -12.59 -31.74
CA LEU A 504 -13.21 -13.51 -32.87
C LEU A 504 -11.96 -13.50 -33.75
N VAL A 505 -11.01 -14.39 -33.47
CA VAL A 505 -9.74 -14.50 -34.21
C VAL A 505 -10.01 -14.95 -35.66
N GLY A 506 -9.42 -14.26 -36.63
CA GLY A 506 -9.59 -14.51 -38.08
C GLY A 506 -10.84 -13.87 -38.70
N HIS A 507 -11.70 -13.23 -37.92
CA HIS A 507 -12.89 -12.53 -38.42
C HIS A 507 -12.57 -11.06 -38.76
N HIS A 508 -13.27 -10.47 -39.73
CA HIS A 508 -13.03 -9.08 -40.19
C HIS A 508 -13.13 -8.01 -39.08
N SER A 509 -13.81 -8.31 -37.96
CA SER A 509 -13.92 -7.42 -36.79
C SER A 509 -12.75 -7.51 -35.80
N GLU A 510 -11.85 -8.50 -35.95
CA GLU A 510 -10.74 -8.75 -35.00
C GLU A 510 -9.86 -7.52 -34.80
N TRP A 511 -9.40 -6.93 -35.90
CA TRP A 511 -8.47 -5.79 -35.86
C TRP A 511 -9.10 -4.58 -35.15
N ARG A 512 -10.39 -4.32 -35.42
CA ARG A 512 -11.13 -3.22 -34.78
C ARG A 512 -11.31 -3.48 -33.29
N HIS A 513 -11.69 -4.70 -32.90
CA HIS A 513 -11.84 -5.09 -31.50
C HIS A 513 -10.52 -4.90 -30.73
N ARG A 514 -9.40 -5.41 -31.24
CA ARG A 514 -8.08 -5.23 -30.62
C ARG A 514 -7.69 -3.75 -30.49
N ARG A 515 -7.95 -2.95 -31.53
CA ARG A 515 -7.66 -1.51 -31.52
C ARG A 515 -8.51 -0.75 -30.51
N ASP A 516 -9.79 -1.08 -30.39
CA ASP A 516 -10.70 -0.46 -29.43
C ASP A 516 -10.33 -0.82 -27.99
N LEU A 517 -9.92 -2.07 -27.71
CA LEU A 517 -9.37 -2.46 -26.40
C LEU A 517 -8.06 -1.74 -26.07
N ALA A 518 -7.13 -1.60 -27.03
CA ALA A 518 -5.89 -0.85 -26.81
C ALA A 518 -6.15 0.64 -26.53
N ARG A 519 -7.18 1.24 -27.15
CA ARG A 519 -7.62 2.60 -26.86
C ARG A 519 -8.26 2.71 -25.47
N VAL A 520 -9.07 1.72 -25.07
CA VAL A 520 -9.65 1.63 -23.73
C VAL A 520 -8.54 1.59 -22.69
N ASP A 521 -7.54 0.72 -22.86
CA ASP A 521 -6.39 0.61 -21.96
C ASP A 521 -5.63 1.94 -21.85
N HIS A 522 -5.30 2.56 -22.99
CA HIS A 522 -4.64 3.87 -23.02
C HIS A 522 -5.44 4.98 -22.31
N HIS A 523 -6.74 5.09 -22.60
CA HIS A 523 -7.60 6.09 -21.97
C HIS A 523 -7.79 5.82 -20.48
N MET A 524 -7.90 4.55 -20.08
CA MET A 524 -8.00 4.15 -18.68
C MET A 524 -6.72 4.49 -17.91
N GLY A 525 -5.55 4.15 -18.45
CA GLY A 525 -4.26 4.51 -17.85
C GLY A 525 -4.10 6.02 -17.66
N GLN A 526 -4.54 6.82 -18.63
CA GLN A 526 -4.57 8.28 -18.52
C GLN A 526 -5.56 8.78 -17.46
N ALA A 527 -6.77 8.20 -17.40
CA ALA A 527 -7.77 8.54 -16.39
C ALA A 527 -7.22 8.29 -14.97
N VAL A 528 -6.62 7.12 -14.74
CA VAL A 528 -6.00 6.77 -13.46
C VAL A 528 -4.87 7.73 -13.10
N ALA A 529 -3.99 8.08 -14.05
CA ALA A 529 -2.90 9.03 -13.80
C ALA A 529 -3.42 10.43 -13.45
N LEU A 530 -4.48 10.89 -14.11
CA LEU A 530 -5.12 12.18 -13.84
C LEU A 530 -5.88 12.18 -12.50
N ALA A 531 -6.55 11.09 -12.15
CA ALA A 531 -7.20 10.91 -10.86
C ALA A 531 -6.17 10.97 -9.71
N ARG A 532 -5.05 10.23 -9.82
CA ARG A 532 -3.95 10.30 -8.84
C ARG A 532 -3.37 11.71 -8.72
N LYS A 533 -3.25 12.42 -9.84
CA LYS A 533 -2.80 13.82 -9.86
C LYS A 533 -3.81 14.75 -9.17
N ALA A 534 -5.11 14.56 -9.39
CA ALA A 534 -6.17 15.33 -8.75
C ALA A 534 -6.15 15.12 -7.23
N GLU A 535 -6.08 13.88 -6.78
CA GLU A 535 -6.00 13.52 -5.37
C GLU A 535 -4.75 14.12 -4.71
N HIS A 536 -3.57 13.95 -5.32
CA HIS A 536 -2.34 14.54 -4.79
C HIS A 536 -2.40 16.08 -4.70
N LEU A 537 -3.06 16.75 -5.66
CA LEU A 537 -3.26 18.20 -5.60
C LEU A 537 -4.25 18.60 -4.52
N ALA A 538 -5.32 17.83 -4.32
CA ALA A 538 -6.30 18.04 -3.25
C ALA A 538 -5.67 17.85 -1.86
N GLN A 539 -4.93 16.76 -1.64
CA GLN A 539 -4.16 16.53 -0.39
C GLN A 539 -3.19 17.68 -0.12
N ARG A 540 -2.51 18.18 -1.18
CA ARG A 540 -1.64 19.34 -1.05
C ARG A 540 -2.38 20.62 -0.72
N ALA A 541 -3.61 20.80 -1.20
CA ALA A 541 -4.47 21.94 -0.90
C ALA A 541 -4.92 21.92 0.58
N GLU A 542 -5.33 20.75 1.06
CA GLU A 542 -5.70 20.50 2.45
C GLU A 542 -4.53 20.75 3.41
N ALA A 543 -3.33 20.31 3.03
CA ALA A 543 -2.12 20.54 3.80
C ALA A 543 -1.65 22.02 3.80
N VAL A 544 -2.18 22.89 2.93
CA VAL A 544 -1.82 24.32 2.94
C VAL A 544 -2.37 24.97 4.21
N GLY A 545 -1.47 25.55 5.01
CA GLY A 545 -1.80 26.22 6.27
C GLY A 545 -1.69 25.31 7.50
N GLN A 546 -1.62 23.98 7.32
CA GLN A 546 -1.49 23.00 8.42
C GLN A 546 -0.05 22.88 8.98
N GLY A 547 0.89 23.64 8.43
CA GLY A 547 2.28 23.65 8.87
C GLY A 547 2.49 24.33 10.23
N GLY A 548 3.75 24.34 10.69
CA GLY A 548 4.13 25.13 11.87
C GLY A 548 3.94 26.64 11.66
N ILE A 549 3.90 27.40 12.77
CA ILE A 549 3.72 28.86 12.74
C ILE A 549 4.80 29.51 11.88
N ALA A 550 4.37 30.19 10.83
CA ALA A 550 5.21 30.81 9.84
C ALA A 550 5.91 32.06 10.42
N SER A 551 7.14 32.36 9.99
CA SER A 551 7.84 33.58 10.42
C SER A 551 7.35 34.85 9.72
N ASP A 552 6.70 34.70 8.57
CA ASP A 552 6.14 35.77 7.74
C ASP A 552 4.62 35.93 7.93
N ASP A 553 4.07 35.33 8.99
CA ASP A 553 2.71 35.54 9.45
C ASP A 553 2.74 36.70 10.48
N PRO A 554 1.95 37.78 10.28
CA PRO A 554 1.92 38.92 11.20
C PRO A 554 1.48 38.52 12.62
N ASP A 555 0.62 37.50 12.75
CA ASP A 555 0.11 37.03 14.04
C ASP A 555 0.99 35.94 14.68
N ALA A 556 2.11 35.60 14.05
CA ALA A 556 2.97 34.49 14.49
C ALA A 556 3.46 34.64 15.94
N LEU A 557 3.77 35.87 16.37
CA LEU A 557 4.20 36.12 17.75
C LEU A 557 3.07 35.84 18.74
N ALA A 558 1.85 36.30 18.46
CA ALA A 558 0.68 36.04 19.30
C ALA A 558 0.36 34.54 19.36
N GLN A 559 0.41 33.84 18.22
CA GLN A 559 0.19 32.40 18.16
C GLN A 559 1.26 31.61 18.95
N LEU A 560 2.54 32.01 18.87
CA LEU A 560 3.62 31.37 19.62
C LEU A 560 3.51 31.64 21.12
N GLN A 561 3.11 32.85 21.53
CA GLN A 561 2.86 33.20 22.93
C GLN A 561 1.69 32.39 23.50
N GLY A 562 0.59 32.23 22.75
CA GLY A 562 -0.52 31.37 23.13
C GLY A 562 -0.10 29.90 23.29
N LYS A 563 0.76 29.38 22.40
CA LYS A 563 1.34 28.03 22.54
C LYS A 563 2.23 27.92 23.77
N LEU A 564 3.06 28.93 24.04
CA LEU A 564 3.93 28.97 25.21
C LEU A 564 3.09 28.91 26.50
N ALA A 565 2.07 29.77 26.61
CA ALA A 565 1.18 29.81 27.77
C ALA A 565 0.48 28.45 28.01
N LYS A 566 0.01 27.78 26.95
CA LYS A 566 -0.57 26.43 27.05
C LYS A 566 0.44 25.41 27.59
N GLN A 567 1.68 25.42 27.11
CA GLN A 567 2.70 24.47 27.60
C GLN A 567 3.15 24.78 29.03
N GLU A 568 3.21 26.05 29.41
CA GLU A 568 3.50 26.48 30.79
C GLU A 568 2.38 26.06 31.75
N ALA A 569 1.11 26.27 31.39
CA ALA A 569 -0.04 25.79 32.15
C ALA A 569 -0.03 24.26 32.30
N ARG A 570 0.27 23.53 31.20
CA ARG A 570 0.43 22.08 31.23
C ARG A 570 1.57 21.65 32.16
N GLN A 571 2.71 22.34 32.12
CA GLN A 571 3.84 22.06 33.01
C GLN A 571 3.44 22.22 34.47
N GLN A 572 2.68 23.28 34.78
CA GLN A 572 2.21 23.55 36.13
C GLN A 572 1.22 22.48 36.59
N ALA A 573 0.23 22.13 35.77
CA ALA A 573 -0.73 21.06 36.05
C ALA A 573 -0.04 19.70 36.30
N MET A 574 0.99 19.34 35.52
CA MET A 574 1.75 18.10 35.73
C MET A 574 2.53 18.12 37.05
N LYS A 575 3.10 19.27 37.42
CA LYS A 575 3.79 19.44 38.72
C LYS A 575 2.82 19.33 39.89
N ASP A 576 1.65 19.95 39.77
CA ASP A 576 0.62 19.94 40.82
C ASP A 576 0.02 18.54 40.99
N ALA A 577 -0.23 17.83 39.90
CA ALA A 577 -0.66 16.42 39.93
C ALA A 577 0.39 15.51 40.59
N ASN A 578 1.68 15.71 40.28
CA ASN A 578 2.77 14.96 40.92
C ASN A 578 2.95 15.29 42.41
N ARG A 579 2.61 16.52 42.80
CA ARG A 579 2.58 16.94 44.20
C ARG A 579 1.43 16.29 44.96
N ALA A 580 0.24 16.22 44.34
CA ALA A 580 -0.95 15.61 44.93
C ALA A 580 -0.82 14.08 45.03
N LYS A 581 -0.26 13.45 43.99
CA LYS A 581 0.01 12.01 43.96
C LYS A 581 1.33 11.75 43.25
N ARG A 582 2.30 11.24 44.01
CA ARG A 582 3.64 10.92 43.50
C ARG A 582 3.54 9.94 42.31
N SER A 583 4.33 10.21 41.27
CA SER A 583 4.39 9.39 40.04
C SER A 583 3.13 9.40 39.16
N THR A 584 2.27 10.42 39.25
CA THR A 584 1.14 10.59 38.32
C THR A 584 1.60 10.85 36.89
N TYR A 585 2.67 11.64 36.74
CA TYR A 585 3.41 11.87 35.49
C TYR A 585 4.87 11.48 35.69
N GLN A 586 5.43 10.80 34.69
CA GLN A 586 6.82 10.36 34.69
C GLN A 586 7.78 11.53 34.48
N ALA A 587 9.00 11.44 35.03
CA ALA A 587 9.99 12.52 34.98
C ALA A 587 10.35 12.96 33.54
N TRP A 588 10.38 12.02 32.59
CA TRP A 588 10.65 12.31 31.19
C TRP A 588 9.53 13.16 30.54
N GLN A 589 8.27 13.04 30.97
CA GLN A 589 7.17 13.85 30.45
C GLN A 589 7.34 15.33 30.83
N LEU A 590 7.76 15.60 32.07
CA LEU A 590 8.06 16.96 32.54
C LEU A 590 9.32 17.54 31.86
N SER A 591 10.33 16.71 31.62
CA SER A 591 11.55 17.10 30.91
C SER A 591 11.26 17.48 29.46
N ASN A 592 10.48 16.65 28.75
CA ASN A 592 10.10 16.88 27.36
C ASN A 592 9.29 18.17 27.20
N ASN A 593 8.29 18.39 28.05
CA ASN A 593 7.51 19.62 28.01
C ASN A 593 8.36 20.85 28.39
N GLY A 594 9.27 20.71 29.35
CA GLY A 594 10.25 21.75 29.69
C GLY A 594 11.20 22.10 28.54
N ALA A 595 11.59 21.12 27.72
CA ALA A 595 12.39 21.33 26.52
C ALA A 595 11.61 22.11 25.44
N GLU A 596 10.33 21.76 25.22
CA GLU A 596 9.45 22.49 24.31
C GLU A 596 9.21 23.94 24.76
N ILE A 597 9.05 24.20 26.06
CA ILE A 597 8.95 25.56 26.60
C ILE A 597 10.21 26.38 26.26
N ARG A 598 11.41 25.83 26.50
CA ARG A 598 12.67 26.51 26.17
C ARG A 598 12.79 26.81 24.67
N ARG A 599 12.43 25.84 23.83
CA ARG A 599 12.41 25.99 22.37
C ARG A 599 11.44 27.10 21.93
N LEU A 600 10.22 27.14 22.47
CA LEU A 600 9.22 28.17 22.15
C LEU A 600 9.70 29.56 22.56
N ARG A 601 10.29 29.71 23.76
CA ARG A 601 10.89 30.97 24.22
C ARG A 601 11.99 31.45 23.28
N GLN A 602 12.93 30.57 22.92
CA GLN A 602 13.99 30.90 21.97
C GLN A 602 13.43 31.31 20.59
N ARG A 603 12.39 30.61 20.12
CA ARG A 603 11.74 30.91 18.84
C ARG A 603 11.03 32.27 18.85
N ILE A 604 10.34 32.61 19.94
CA ILE A 604 9.68 33.91 20.12
C ILE A 604 10.73 35.02 20.08
N GLU A 605 11.84 34.86 20.79
CA GLU A 605 12.90 35.87 20.82
C GLU A 605 13.53 36.09 19.44
N GLN A 606 13.86 34.99 18.74
CA GLN A 606 14.36 35.07 17.36
C GLN A 606 13.37 35.75 16.41
N LEU A 607 12.07 35.48 16.57
CA LEU A 607 11.05 36.07 15.70
C LEU A 607 10.80 37.54 16.03
N ARG A 608 10.81 37.90 17.32
CA ARG A 608 10.72 39.29 17.78
C ARG A 608 11.88 40.12 17.22
N ALA A 609 13.11 39.61 17.35
CA ALA A 609 14.29 40.25 16.79
C ALA A 609 14.23 40.37 15.26
N LEU A 610 13.67 39.37 14.56
CA LEU A 610 13.46 39.44 13.12
C LEU A 610 12.43 40.53 12.76
N HIS A 611 11.28 40.55 13.43
CA HIS A 611 10.18 41.48 13.18
C HIS A 611 10.52 42.93 13.50
N SER A 612 11.33 43.18 14.54
CA SER A 612 11.76 44.53 14.93
C SER A 612 12.91 45.07 14.09
N ALA A 613 13.73 44.21 13.47
CA ALA A 613 14.87 44.65 12.67
C ALA A 613 14.43 45.36 11.39
N ALA A 614 15.24 46.32 10.93
CA ALA A 614 15.03 47.02 9.67
C ALA A 614 14.93 46.06 8.48
N PRO A 615 14.01 46.30 7.53
CA PRO A 615 13.86 45.51 6.31
C PRO A 615 15.10 45.66 5.42
N ILE A 616 15.32 44.67 4.56
CA ILE A 616 16.32 44.77 3.50
C ILE A 616 15.79 45.73 2.44
N GLU A 617 16.59 46.73 2.12
CA GLU A 617 16.48 47.59 0.95
C GLU A 617 17.91 47.82 0.46
N GLN A 618 18.28 47.21 -0.67
CA GLN A 618 19.60 47.32 -1.28
C GLN A 618 19.45 47.36 -2.80
N ALA A 619 20.21 48.19 -3.47
CA ALA A 619 20.26 48.28 -4.92
C ALA A 619 21.73 48.25 -5.39
N GLY A 620 21.90 47.90 -6.65
CA GLY A 620 23.17 47.89 -7.35
C GLY A 620 22.93 48.10 -8.84
N GLN A 621 23.98 48.02 -9.67
CA GLN A 621 23.84 48.22 -11.11
C GLN A 621 22.88 47.17 -11.74
N GLY A 622 21.68 47.64 -12.12
CA GLY A 622 20.68 46.83 -12.82
C GLY A 622 19.92 45.83 -11.94
N TRP A 623 19.94 45.98 -10.61
CA TRP A 623 19.16 45.14 -9.69
C TRP A 623 18.72 45.89 -8.42
N ARG A 624 17.57 45.47 -7.87
CA ARG A 624 17.04 45.96 -6.60
C ARG A 624 16.53 44.82 -5.74
N MET A 625 16.95 44.77 -4.48
CA MET A 625 16.53 43.80 -3.49
C MET A 625 15.78 44.49 -2.34
N PHE A 626 14.54 44.09 -2.13
CA PHE A 626 13.68 44.67 -1.09
C PHE A 626 12.82 43.61 -0.40
N GLU A 627 12.29 43.94 0.79
CA GLU A 627 11.29 43.14 1.48
C GLU A 627 9.89 43.67 1.19
N ASP A 628 9.00 42.79 0.76
CA ASP A 628 7.59 43.11 0.54
C ASP A 628 6.74 41.83 0.62
N ASP A 629 5.55 41.95 1.20
CA ASP A 629 4.58 40.87 1.40
C ASP A 629 5.20 39.60 2.05
N GLY A 630 6.02 39.83 3.08
CA GLY A 630 6.70 38.80 3.85
C GLY A 630 7.76 38.03 3.07
N ARG A 631 8.23 38.59 1.94
CA ARG A 631 9.23 37.98 1.06
C ARG A 631 10.36 38.94 0.73
N ILE A 632 11.56 38.38 0.61
CA ILE A 632 12.71 39.07 0.01
C ILE A 632 12.60 38.89 -1.50
N GLN A 633 12.56 39.99 -2.23
CA GLN A 633 12.43 40.02 -3.69
C GLN A 633 13.69 40.65 -4.29
N ILE A 634 14.20 40.07 -5.38
CA ILE A 634 15.29 40.62 -6.17
C ILE A 634 14.78 40.82 -7.59
N HIS A 635 14.69 42.08 -8.00
CA HIS A 635 14.37 42.51 -9.35
C HIS A 635 15.65 42.78 -10.11
N PHE A 636 15.63 42.47 -11.40
CA PHE A 636 16.69 42.77 -12.35
C PHE A 636 16.04 43.49 -13.54
N ASP A 637 16.72 44.48 -14.12
CA ASP A 637 16.20 45.27 -15.25
C ASP A 637 16.00 44.44 -16.52
N GLY A 638 16.62 43.26 -16.58
CA GLY A 638 16.47 42.30 -17.66
C GLY A 638 16.80 40.89 -17.20
N LYS A 639 16.92 39.95 -18.15
CA LYS A 639 17.28 38.56 -17.84
C LYS A 639 18.73 38.51 -17.32
N PRO A 640 18.97 38.21 -16.03
CA PRO A 640 20.32 38.22 -15.48
C PRO A 640 21.16 37.08 -16.07
N ALA A 641 22.48 37.25 -16.09
CA ALA A 641 23.43 36.26 -16.60
C ALA A 641 23.27 34.88 -15.92
N ALA A 642 23.68 33.80 -16.59
CA ALA A 642 23.49 32.44 -16.07
C ALA A 642 24.15 32.22 -14.70
N ALA A 643 25.33 32.81 -14.48
CA ALA A 643 26.04 32.77 -13.20
C ALA A 643 25.21 33.41 -12.07
N LEU A 644 24.64 34.60 -12.29
CA LEU A 644 23.79 35.29 -11.31
C LEU A 644 22.52 34.47 -10.99
N ARG A 645 21.92 33.83 -11.99
CA ARG A 645 20.77 32.92 -11.76
C ARG A 645 21.15 31.73 -10.88
N GLN A 646 22.34 31.16 -11.07
CA GLN A 646 22.83 30.08 -10.20
C GLN A 646 23.15 30.58 -8.79
N LEU A 647 23.69 31.79 -8.67
CA LEU A 647 23.94 32.44 -7.38
C LEU A 647 22.63 32.64 -6.59
N CYS A 648 21.59 33.17 -7.23
CA CYS A 648 20.25 33.30 -6.64
C CYS A 648 19.68 31.94 -6.20
N LYS A 649 19.79 30.90 -7.05
CA LYS A 649 19.35 29.54 -6.71
C LYS A 649 20.14 28.95 -5.54
N GLY A 650 21.46 29.11 -5.53
CA GLY A 650 22.34 28.66 -4.45
C GLY A 650 22.05 29.36 -3.12
N ALA A 651 21.65 30.64 -3.17
CA ALA A 651 21.13 31.40 -2.04
C ALA A 651 19.67 31.05 -1.68
N GLY A 652 19.04 30.08 -2.36
CA GLY A 652 17.69 29.59 -2.05
C GLY A 652 16.54 30.49 -2.52
N PHE A 653 16.76 31.38 -3.48
CA PHE A 653 15.71 32.15 -4.14
C PHE A 653 15.08 31.35 -5.29
N VAL A 654 13.79 31.56 -5.52
CA VAL A 654 13.02 30.93 -6.59
C VAL A 654 12.45 32.00 -7.50
N TRP A 655 12.55 31.82 -8.81
CA TRP A 655 11.95 32.72 -9.80
C TRP A 655 10.41 32.69 -9.71
N SER A 656 9.78 33.86 -9.58
CA SER A 656 8.34 34.05 -9.63
C SER A 656 7.94 34.74 -10.93
N PRO A 657 7.32 34.04 -11.89
CA PRO A 657 6.89 34.64 -13.14
C PRO A 657 5.88 35.78 -12.96
N SER A 658 4.96 35.64 -12.00
CA SER A 658 3.93 36.66 -11.72
C SER A 658 4.48 37.95 -11.12
N ARG A 659 5.63 37.87 -10.42
CA ARG A 659 6.30 39.03 -9.82
C ARG A 659 7.48 39.52 -10.64
N CYS A 660 7.83 38.81 -11.72
CA CYS A 660 9.04 39.03 -12.50
C CYS A 660 10.32 39.16 -11.64
N ALA A 661 10.39 38.41 -10.54
CA ALA A 661 11.44 38.56 -9.54
C ALA A 661 11.93 37.23 -8.98
N TRP A 662 13.14 37.23 -8.42
CA TRP A 662 13.63 36.15 -7.58
C TRP A 662 13.13 36.35 -6.16
N VAL A 663 12.46 35.34 -5.60
CA VAL A 663 11.68 35.49 -4.38
C VAL A 663 12.05 34.43 -3.34
N ARG A 664 12.16 34.84 -2.08
CA ARG A 664 12.36 33.94 -0.93
C ARG A 664 11.54 34.39 0.28
N LYS A 665 11.00 33.44 1.05
CA LYS A 665 10.31 33.73 2.32
C LYS A 665 11.26 34.38 3.34
N VAL A 666 10.78 35.41 4.02
CA VAL A 666 11.54 36.11 5.06
C VAL A 666 11.74 35.19 6.28
N THR A 667 13.00 34.90 6.57
CA THR A 667 13.47 34.15 7.74
C THR A 667 14.82 34.74 8.17
N ALA A 668 15.24 34.54 9.42
CA ALA A 668 16.56 35.00 9.89
C ALA A 668 17.71 34.49 9.00
N ARG A 669 17.63 33.25 8.50
CA ARG A 669 18.59 32.71 7.53
C ARG A 669 18.49 33.41 6.18
N ALA A 670 17.27 33.63 5.66
CA ALA A 670 17.08 34.31 4.39
C ALA A 670 17.65 35.73 4.40
N VAL A 671 17.49 36.47 5.51
CA VAL A 671 18.05 37.81 5.67
C VAL A 671 19.58 37.79 5.61
N ARG A 672 20.23 36.86 6.33
CA ARG A 672 21.71 36.71 6.27
C ARG A 672 22.20 36.35 4.86
N GLU A 673 21.53 35.41 4.22
CA GLU A 673 21.87 34.96 2.87
C GLU A 673 21.64 36.06 1.84
N ALA A 674 20.58 36.86 1.99
CA ALA A 674 20.30 38.00 1.14
C ALA A 674 21.39 39.07 1.27
N ARG A 675 21.84 39.38 2.49
CA ARG A 675 22.98 40.29 2.71
C ARG A 675 24.29 39.78 2.09
N ARG A 676 24.57 38.47 2.23
CA ARG A 676 25.74 37.85 1.58
C ARG A 676 25.61 37.93 0.05
N LEU A 677 24.42 37.67 -0.48
CA LEU A 677 24.15 37.70 -1.91
C LEU A 677 24.33 39.11 -2.46
N ALA A 678 23.84 40.13 -1.78
CA ALA A 678 23.97 41.53 -2.19
C ALA A 678 25.44 41.95 -2.36
N GLY A 679 26.32 41.56 -1.44
CA GLY A 679 27.77 41.81 -1.56
C GLY A 679 28.45 41.04 -2.70
N ALA A 680 27.77 40.09 -3.33
CA ALA A 680 28.25 39.35 -4.50
C ALA A 680 27.55 39.77 -5.81
N LEU A 681 26.58 40.69 -5.74
CA LEU A 681 25.95 41.29 -6.91
C LEU A 681 26.72 42.55 -7.35
N PRO A 682 26.61 42.98 -8.61
CA PRO A 682 27.31 44.18 -9.11
C PRO A 682 26.96 45.43 -8.29
N ALA A 683 27.96 46.18 -7.80
CA ALA A 683 27.74 47.42 -7.07
C ALA A 683 27.30 48.57 -8.01
N GLU A 684 26.70 49.63 -7.48
CA GLU A 684 26.61 50.91 -8.20
C GLU A 684 28.02 51.54 -8.29
N ASP A 685 28.33 52.18 -9.43
CA ASP A 685 29.63 52.82 -9.71
C ASP A 685 29.93 54.00 -8.77
#